data_AF-A0ABD3BMP8-F1
#
_entry.id   AF-A0ABD3BMP8-F1
#
_cell.length_a   1.000
_cell.length_b   1.000
_cell.length_c   1.000
_cell.angle_alpha   90.00
_cell.angle_beta   90.00
_cell.angle_gamma   90.00
#
_symmetry.space_group_name_H-M   'P 1'
#
loop_
_entity.id
_entity.type
_entity.pdbx_description
1 polymer ?
#
loop_
_entity_poly.entity_id
_entity_poly.type
_entity_poly.pdbx_seq_one_letter_code
_entity_poly.pdbx_strand_id
1 'polypeptide(L)'
;MNFFLFSAMHGRMTREKLMIAPTTRKDLMIVNMGPQHPSMHGVLRLIVTLDGEDVIDCEPILGYLHRGMEKIAENRTTIQYLPYVTRWDYLATMFTEAITVNGPERLGNIQVPKRASYIRAIMLELSRIASHLLWLGPFMADIGAQTPFFYIFQERELIYDLFEAATGMRMMHNYFRIGGVAADLPHGWIDKCLDFCDYFLSGVAEYQKLITRNPIFLERVEGIGIIDTEEALNWGLSGPMLRASGIQWDLRKVDRYECYDEFDWEIQWQKEGDSLARYLVRISEMTVSIKIIQQALEGIPGGPYENLEIRRFNRRKDPEWNDFEYRFISKKPSPTFELSKQELYVRVEAPKGELGIFMIGDQSVFPWRWKIRPPGFINLQILPQLVKRMKLADIMTILEIQAIHSFSRLESLKEVYGIIWILGPILTLVLGITLGVLVIVWLEREISAGIQQRIGPEYAGPLGILQALADGTKLLFKENLLPSRGDTRLFSIGPSVAVISILLSYSVIPFSYRFILADLSIGIFLWIAVSSLAPVGLLMSGYGSNNKYSFLGGLRAAAQSISYEIPLTLCVLSISLRAIRAKYAECERLPFDLPEAEEELVAGYQTEYSDMFPMLTQFLNSGQQTIRAARYIGQGFMITLSHANRLPVTIQYPYEKLITSDRFRGRIHFEFDKCIACEVCVRVCPIDLPVVDWKLETDIRKKRLLNYSIDFGICIFCGNCVEYCPTNCLSMTEEYELSTYDRHELNYNQISLGRLPVSIIDDYTIRTISSNSPQIKNA
;
A
#
# COMPACT_ATOMS: atom_id res chain seq x y z
N MET A 1 27.04 39.48 -1.93
CA MET A 1 28.52 39.30 -1.83
C MET A 1 28.79 38.56 -0.52
N ASN A 2 29.74 37.61 -0.46
CA ASN A 2 29.98 36.62 0.63
C ASN A 2 29.24 35.27 0.50
N PHE A 3 29.26 34.64 -0.68
CA PHE A 3 28.83 33.23 -0.86
C PHE A 3 29.99 32.27 -1.24
N PHE A 4 31.25 32.73 -1.14
CA PHE A 4 32.42 32.02 -1.66
C PHE A 4 33.38 31.44 -0.61
N LEU A 5 33.07 31.58 0.70
CA LEU A 5 33.99 31.21 1.79
C LEU A 5 33.63 29.91 2.54
N PHE A 6 32.45 29.31 2.31
CA PHE A 6 32.06 28.07 3.00
C PHE A 6 32.40 26.77 2.24
N SER A 7 32.84 26.86 0.98
CA SER A 7 33.19 25.68 0.16
C SER A 7 34.63 25.17 0.38
N ALA A 8 35.41 25.79 1.28
CA ALA A 8 36.84 25.52 1.46
C ALA A 8 37.19 24.70 2.73
N MET A 9 36.21 24.29 3.53
CA MET A 9 36.42 23.46 4.74
C MET A 9 35.89 22.02 4.62
N HIS A 10 35.60 21.54 3.40
CA HIS A 10 35.58 20.10 3.13
C HIS A 10 37.03 19.56 3.11
N GLY A 11 37.61 19.47 4.29
CA GLY A 11 38.88 18.79 4.49
C GLY A 11 38.77 17.35 4.03
N ARG A 12 39.73 16.91 3.20
CA ARG A 12 39.96 15.48 2.94
C ARG A 12 40.30 14.81 4.27
N MET A 13 39.31 14.25 4.97
CA MET A 13 39.59 13.20 5.94
C MET A 13 40.01 11.97 5.16
N THR A 14 41.33 11.87 4.97
CA THR A 14 42.01 10.69 4.49
C THR A 14 41.66 9.49 5.36
N ARG A 15 41.74 8.29 4.78
CA ARG A 15 41.47 6.98 5.39
C ARG A 15 42.45 6.58 6.51
N GLU A 16 43.09 7.54 7.18
CA GLU A 16 44.27 7.34 8.03
C GLU A 16 44.09 7.97 9.41
N LYS A 17 43.30 7.32 10.27
CA LYS A 17 43.54 7.20 11.73
C LYS A 17 42.47 6.34 12.41
N LEU A 18 42.65 5.02 12.32
CA LEU A 18 42.06 4.07 13.28
C LEU A 18 43.00 2.87 13.45
N MET A 19 44.09 3.12 14.18
CA MET A 19 45.14 2.15 14.54
C MET A 19 45.50 2.36 16.02
N ILE A 20 44.54 2.08 16.91
CA ILE A 20 44.78 1.99 18.36
C ILE A 20 43.98 0.76 18.86
N ALA A 21 44.68 -0.14 19.56
CA ALA A 21 44.24 -1.43 20.12
C ALA A 21 43.83 -2.53 19.11
N PRO A 22 44.29 -3.78 19.29
CA PRO A 22 43.85 -4.92 18.49
C PRO A 22 42.53 -5.50 19.04
N THR A 23 41.43 -4.74 18.91
CA THR A 23 40.11 -5.37 18.95
C THR A 23 39.96 -6.26 17.72
N THR A 24 39.50 -7.49 17.90
CA THR A 24 39.16 -8.41 16.81
C THR A 24 38.37 -7.68 15.73
N ARG A 25 38.88 -7.65 14.49
CA ARG A 25 38.15 -7.07 13.36
C ARG A 25 36.88 -7.88 13.16
N LYS A 26 35.74 -7.31 13.58
CA LYS A 26 34.43 -7.76 13.13
C LYS A 26 34.28 -7.38 11.67
N ASP A 27 34.16 -8.36 10.79
CA ASP A 27 33.92 -8.13 9.37
C ASP A 27 32.45 -7.73 9.16
N LEU A 28 32.19 -6.42 9.32
CA LEU A 28 30.84 -5.86 9.22
C LEU A 28 30.28 -5.99 7.80
N MET A 29 29.05 -6.48 7.70
CA MET A 29 28.36 -6.65 6.43
C MET A 29 27.56 -5.39 6.08
N ILE A 30 27.95 -4.70 5.02
CA ILE A 30 27.16 -3.60 4.46
C ILE A 30 26.11 -4.18 3.50
N VAL A 31 24.84 -3.99 3.84
CA VAL A 31 23.67 -4.33 3.02
C VAL A 31 23.06 -3.04 2.48
N ASN A 32 23.03 -2.92 1.16
CA ASN A 32 22.23 -1.92 0.50
C ASN A 32 20.80 -2.46 0.35
N MET A 33 19.80 -1.69 0.72
CA MET A 33 18.39 -2.04 0.62
C MET A 33 17.67 -0.94 -0.16
N GLY A 34 16.87 -1.29 -1.17
CA GLY A 34 16.35 -0.33 -2.16
C GLY A 34 17.37 0.03 -3.27
N PRO A 35 17.02 0.95 -4.21
CA PRO A 35 15.85 1.82 -4.21
C PRO A 35 14.54 1.15 -4.63
N GLN A 36 14.61 -0.02 -5.27
CA GLN A 36 13.48 -0.92 -5.46
C GLN A 36 13.64 -2.08 -4.48
N HIS A 37 13.04 -1.95 -3.30
CA HIS A 37 12.69 -3.11 -2.50
C HIS A 37 11.17 -3.12 -2.39
N PRO A 38 10.49 -4.26 -2.60
CA PRO A 38 9.05 -4.32 -2.44
C PRO A 38 8.61 -3.87 -1.05
N SER A 39 9.42 -4.14 -0.01
CA SER A 39 9.12 -3.64 1.33
C SER A 39 9.42 -2.15 1.58
N MET A 40 9.17 -1.27 0.60
CA MET A 40 9.38 0.19 0.71
C MET A 40 8.21 0.94 0.04
N HIS A 41 7.44 1.78 0.76
CA HIS A 41 6.28 2.55 0.22
C HIS A 41 6.78 3.69 -0.69
N GLY A 42 7.26 3.35 -1.88
CA GLY A 42 7.77 4.27 -2.87
C GLY A 42 9.21 3.97 -3.25
N VAL A 43 10.11 4.94 -3.07
CA VAL A 43 11.50 4.84 -3.51
C VAL A 43 12.44 5.39 -2.44
N LEU A 44 12.80 4.51 -1.51
CA LEU A 44 13.74 4.75 -0.42
C LEU A 44 14.98 3.86 -0.62
N ARG A 45 16.14 4.32 -0.16
CA ARG A 45 17.36 3.49 -0.14
C ARG A 45 18.02 3.59 1.22
N LEU A 46 18.36 2.46 1.81
CA LEU A 46 19.03 2.36 3.10
C LEU A 46 20.38 1.66 2.90
N ILE A 47 21.44 2.23 3.45
CA ILE A 47 22.72 1.53 3.60
C ILE A 47 22.81 1.10 5.06
N VAL A 48 22.65 -0.20 5.30
CA VAL A 48 22.61 -0.79 6.63
C VAL A 48 23.93 -1.50 6.91
N THR A 49 24.56 -1.20 8.04
CA THR A 49 25.78 -1.87 8.50
C THR A 49 25.43 -2.86 9.59
N LEU A 50 25.70 -4.15 9.33
CA LEU A 50 25.31 -5.28 10.17
C LEU A 50 26.51 -5.99 10.79
N ASP A 51 26.32 -6.51 12.00
CA ASP A 51 27.17 -7.47 12.68
C ASP A 51 26.36 -8.76 12.87
N GLY A 52 26.48 -9.68 11.91
CA GLY A 52 25.55 -10.80 11.77
C GLY A 52 24.15 -10.30 11.40
N GLU A 53 23.21 -10.39 12.34
CA GLU A 53 21.83 -9.91 12.20
C GLU A 53 21.57 -8.55 12.88
N ASP A 54 22.47 -8.14 13.78
CA ASP A 54 22.32 -6.95 14.61
C ASP A 54 22.77 -5.70 13.85
N VAL A 55 21.96 -4.65 13.90
CA VAL A 55 22.22 -3.42 13.15
C VAL A 55 23.07 -2.47 13.98
N ILE A 56 24.25 -2.11 13.45
CA ILE A 56 25.14 -1.12 14.05
C ILE A 56 24.80 0.29 13.57
N ASP A 57 24.48 0.46 12.29
CA ASP A 57 24.21 1.77 11.71
C ASP A 57 23.32 1.69 10.46
N CYS A 58 22.62 2.78 10.14
CA CYS A 58 21.69 2.86 9.02
C CYS A 58 21.68 4.26 8.41
N GLU A 59 22.08 4.39 7.14
CA GLU A 59 22.06 5.64 6.39
C GLU A 59 20.88 5.68 5.39
N PRO A 60 19.83 6.49 5.64
CA PRO A 60 18.72 6.67 4.71
C PRO A 60 19.06 7.70 3.61
N ILE A 61 19.15 7.23 2.36
CA ILE A 61 19.35 8.04 1.16
C ILE A 61 17.98 8.41 0.58
N LEU A 62 17.62 9.68 0.72
CA LEU A 62 16.40 10.29 0.22
C LEU A 62 16.61 11.01 -1.12
N GLY A 63 15.51 11.39 -1.78
CA GLY A 63 15.53 12.30 -2.94
C GLY A 63 15.16 11.68 -4.28
N TYR A 64 15.01 10.35 -4.39
CA TYR A 64 14.59 9.68 -5.63
C TYR A 64 13.24 10.14 -6.19
N LEU A 65 12.34 10.64 -5.34
CA LEU A 65 11.06 11.24 -5.73
C LEU A 65 11.04 12.78 -5.65
N HIS A 66 12.21 13.44 -5.62
CA HIS A 66 12.28 14.90 -5.59
C HIS A 66 11.85 15.50 -6.94
N ARG A 67 10.71 16.21 -6.96
CA ARG A 67 10.11 16.83 -8.16
C ARG A 67 10.14 18.36 -8.16
N GLY A 68 10.92 19.00 -7.28
CA GLY A 68 11.01 20.47 -7.24
C GLY A 68 9.71 21.18 -6.87
N MET A 69 8.81 20.55 -6.12
CA MET A 69 7.45 21.06 -5.84
C MET A 69 7.43 22.49 -5.28
N GLU A 70 8.38 22.85 -4.41
CA GLU A 70 8.53 24.22 -3.88
C GLU A 70 8.83 25.25 -4.98
N LYS A 71 9.66 24.88 -5.98
CA LYS A 71 10.00 25.76 -7.10
C LYS A 71 8.86 25.89 -8.12
N ILE A 72 8.04 24.84 -8.25
CA ILE A 72 6.81 24.90 -9.07
C ILE A 72 5.80 25.88 -8.44
N ALA A 73 5.69 25.93 -7.11
CA ALA A 73 4.82 26.88 -6.41
C ALA A 73 5.19 28.34 -6.71
N GLU A 74 6.48 28.68 -6.68
CA GLU A 74 7.00 30.03 -6.97
C GLU A 74 6.72 30.48 -8.41
N ASN A 75 6.52 29.55 -9.35
CA ASN A 75 6.29 29.81 -10.77
C ASN A 75 4.81 29.66 -11.21
N ARG A 76 3.88 29.41 -10.27
CA ARG A 76 2.47 29.12 -10.57
C ARG A 76 1.52 29.88 -9.65
N THR A 77 0.37 30.27 -10.19
CA THR A 77 -0.72 30.80 -9.35
C THR A 77 -1.23 29.73 -8.40
N THR A 78 -1.77 30.09 -7.23
CA THR A 78 -2.30 29.10 -6.26
C THR A 78 -3.30 28.12 -6.88
N ILE A 79 -4.16 28.60 -7.81
CA ILE A 79 -5.17 27.78 -8.51
C ILE A 79 -4.53 26.76 -9.47
N GLN A 80 -3.45 27.14 -10.16
CA GLN A 80 -2.66 26.21 -10.98
C GLN A 80 -1.83 25.27 -10.11
N TYR A 81 -1.40 25.71 -8.93
CA TYR A 81 -0.57 24.91 -8.05
C TYR A 81 -1.37 23.85 -7.28
N LEU A 82 -2.62 24.14 -6.90
CA LEU A 82 -3.48 23.26 -6.14
C LEU A 82 -3.62 21.83 -6.75
N PRO A 83 -3.82 21.63 -8.08
CA PRO A 83 -3.78 20.30 -8.69
C PRO A 83 -2.45 19.53 -8.58
N TYR A 84 -1.34 20.15 -8.13
CA TYR A 84 -0.07 19.47 -7.84
C TYR A 84 0.03 18.97 -6.40
N VAL A 85 -0.66 19.59 -5.44
CA VAL A 85 -0.42 19.33 -4.01
C VAL A 85 -1.04 18.02 -3.54
N THR A 86 -2.08 17.55 -4.25
CA THR A 86 -2.61 16.18 -4.19
C THR A 86 -1.55 15.10 -4.51
N ARG A 87 -0.40 15.47 -5.07
CA ARG A 87 0.74 14.55 -5.31
C ARG A 87 1.85 14.64 -4.27
N TRP A 88 1.75 15.51 -3.27
CA TRP A 88 2.71 15.52 -2.15
C TRP A 88 2.51 14.32 -1.24
N ASP A 89 1.25 14.08 -0.85
CA ASP A 89 0.83 12.92 -0.08
C ASP A 89 -0.42 12.33 -0.71
N TYR A 90 -0.21 11.29 -1.52
CA TYR A 90 -1.28 10.60 -2.25
C TYR A 90 -2.20 9.76 -1.34
N LEU A 91 -1.88 9.62 -0.05
CA LEU A 91 -2.75 8.98 0.95
C LEU A 91 -3.80 9.96 1.50
N ALA A 92 -3.39 11.23 1.65
CA ALA A 92 -4.05 12.24 2.47
C ALA A 92 -4.24 13.56 1.68
N THR A 93 -4.73 13.45 0.45
CA THR A 93 -4.77 14.54 -0.54
C THR A 93 -5.60 15.74 -0.11
N MET A 94 -6.69 15.53 0.65
CA MET A 94 -7.50 16.61 1.20
C MET A 94 -6.72 17.47 2.20
N PHE A 95 -5.79 16.89 2.97
CA PHE A 95 -4.94 17.63 3.91
C PHE A 95 -3.94 18.53 3.18
N THR A 96 -3.39 18.06 2.07
CA THR A 96 -2.46 18.87 1.27
C THR A 96 -3.18 19.98 0.53
N GLU A 97 -4.40 19.74 0.05
CA GLU A 97 -5.27 20.81 -0.47
C GLU A 97 -5.60 21.84 0.62
N ALA A 98 -6.07 21.42 1.79
CA ALA A 98 -6.47 22.31 2.88
C ALA A 98 -5.34 23.26 3.30
N ILE A 99 -4.13 22.74 3.54
CA ILE A 99 -3.01 23.58 3.95
C ILE A 99 -2.63 24.62 2.87
N THR A 100 -2.76 24.28 1.58
CA THR A 100 -2.44 25.20 0.48
C THR A 100 -3.51 26.26 0.21
N VAL A 101 -4.73 26.04 0.71
CA VAL A 101 -5.85 26.96 0.66
C VAL A 101 -5.87 27.85 1.90
N ASN A 102 -5.64 27.29 3.10
CA ASN A 102 -5.66 27.99 4.39
C ASN A 102 -4.56 29.07 4.50
N GLY A 103 -3.41 28.89 3.84
CA GLY A 103 -2.34 29.90 3.77
C GLY A 103 -2.80 31.21 3.11
N PRO A 104 -3.16 31.18 1.81
CA PRO A 104 -3.75 32.31 1.10
C PRO A 104 -5.02 32.87 1.75
N GLU A 105 -5.89 32.03 2.33
CA GLU A 105 -7.09 32.50 3.05
C GLU A 105 -6.74 33.37 4.27
N ARG A 106 -5.76 32.95 5.08
CA ARG A 106 -5.28 33.73 6.23
C ARG A 106 -4.56 35.00 5.79
N LEU A 107 -3.73 34.97 4.74
CA LEU A 107 -3.09 36.19 4.20
C LEU A 107 -4.11 37.19 3.64
N GLY A 108 -5.15 36.71 2.96
CA GLY A 108 -6.21 37.55 2.39
C GLY A 108 -7.28 38.00 3.38
N ASN A 109 -7.21 37.59 4.66
CA ASN A 109 -8.30 37.72 5.65
C ASN A 109 -9.66 37.24 5.11
N ILE A 110 -9.64 36.15 4.36
CA ILE A 110 -10.81 35.59 3.69
C ILE A 110 -11.61 34.72 4.68
N GLN A 111 -12.87 35.09 4.92
CA GLN A 111 -13.78 34.27 5.72
C GLN A 111 -14.35 33.11 4.90
N VAL A 112 -14.27 31.90 5.45
CA VAL A 112 -14.86 30.68 4.88
C VAL A 112 -16.29 30.50 5.41
N PRO A 113 -17.30 30.18 4.58
CA PRO A 113 -18.66 29.95 5.07
C PRO A 113 -18.74 28.73 6.00
N LYS A 114 -19.58 28.79 7.04
CA LYS A 114 -19.75 27.68 8.01
C LYS A 114 -20.03 26.33 7.33
N ARG A 115 -20.93 26.28 6.35
CA ARG A 115 -21.24 25.05 5.58
C ARG A 115 -20.00 24.48 4.88
N ALA A 116 -19.19 25.34 4.25
CA ALA A 116 -17.96 24.93 3.59
C ALA A 116 -16.93 24.36 4.58
N SER A 117 -16.84 24.97 5.78
CA SER A 117 -15.96 24.51 6.85
C SER A 117 -16.34 23.13 7.39
N TYR A 118 -17.64 22.88 7.60
CA TYR A 118 -18.18 21.56 7.92
C TYR A 118 -17.85 20.51 6.84
N ILE A 119 -18.08 20.83 5.56
CA ILE A 119 -17.74 19.94 4.44
C ILE A 119 -16.23 19.65 4.42
N ARG A 120 -15.37 20.65 4.66
CA ARG A 120 -13.92 20.45 4.78
C ARG A 120 -13.58 19.52 5.95
N ALA A 121 -14.15 19.72 7.13
CA ALA A 121 -13.90 18.86 8.29
C ALA A 121 -14.28 17.39 8.02
N ILE A 122 -15.46 17.13 7.44
CA ILE A 122 -15.91 15.78 7.05
C ILE A 122 -14.92 15.15 6.05
N MET A 123 -14.54 15.88 4.99
CA MET A 123 -13.61 15.39 3.96
C MET A 123 -12.20 15.14 4.51
N LEU A 124 -11.75 15.95 5.47
CA LEU A 124 -10.46 15.77 6.16
C LEU A 124 -10.48 14.51 7.04
N GLU A 125 -11.50 14.30 7.87
CA GLU A 125 -11.57 13.11 8.74
C GLU A 125 -11.82 11.82 7.94
N LEU A 126 -12.60 11.85 6.84
CA LEU A 126 -12.66 10.74 5.87
C LEU A 126 -11.28 10.45 5.26
N SER A 127 -10.53 11.49 4.89
CA SER A 127 -9.17 11.34 4.36
C SER A 127 -8.18 10.84 5.43
N ARG A 128 -8.44 11.12 6.72
CA ARG A 128 -7.67 10.60 7.85
C ARG A 128 -7.86 9.09 7.97
N ILE A 129 -9.12 8.62 7.97
CA ILE A 129 -9.47 7.19 7.98
C ILE A 129 -8.83 6.49 6.77
N ALA A 130 -9.01 7.03 5.55
CA ALA A 130 -8.44 6.45 4.33
C ALA A 130 -6.89 6.37 4.34
N SER A 131 -6.22 7.28 5.07
CA SER A 131 -4.76 7.23 5.27
C SER A 131 -4.34 6.27 6.38
N HIS A 132 -5.13 6.08 7.45
CA HIS A 132 -4.82 5.09 8.49
C HIS A 132 -5.08 3.66 8.01
N LEU A 133 -6.11 3.46 7.18
CA LEU A 133 -6.35 2.18 6.49
C LEU A 133 -5.16 1.79 5.61
N LEU A 134 -4.75 2.66 4.68
CA LEU A 134 -3.60 2.37 3.81
C LEU A 134 -2.25 2.41 4.53
N TRP A 135 -2.19 2.87 5.78
CA TRP A 135 -1.05 2.60 6.67
C TRP A 135 -1.13 1.16 7.24
N LEU A 136 -2.29 0.77 7.77
CA LEU A 136 -2.51 -0.48 8.49
C LEU A 136 -2.38 -1.73 7.60
N GLY A 137 -3.00 -1.72 6.41
CA GLY A 137 -3.03 -2.89 5.53
C GLY A 137 -1.64 -3.38 5.12
N PRO A 138 -0.79 -2.50 4.54
CA PRO A 138 0.58 -2.83 4.17
C PRO A 138 1.45 -3.17 5.39
N PHE A 139 1.33 -2.42 6.50
CA PHE A 139 2.02 -2.73 7.76
C PHE A 139 1.73 -4.15 8.26
N MET A 140 0.48 -4.62 8.15
CA MET A 140 0.14 -6.03 8.44
C MET A 140 0.74 -7.00 7.43
N ALA A 141 0.72 -6.67 6.14
CA ALA A 141 1.31 -7.48 5.07
C ALA A 141 2.82 -7.71 5.27
N ASP A 142 3.55 -6.71 5.76
CA ASP A 142 4.99 -6.77 6.07
C ASP A 142 5.35 -7.60 7.29
N ILE A 143 4.49 -7.58 8.31
CA ILE A 143 4.58 -8.46 9.47
C ILE A 143 4.23 -9.92 9.07
N GLY A 144 3.61 -10.11 7.90
CA GLY A 144 3.29 -11.42 7.30
C GLY A 144 1.79 -11.73 7.21
N ALA A 145 0.92 -10.86 7.73
CA ALA A 145 -0.53 -11.02 7.71
C ALA A 145 -1.14 -10.40 6.44
N GLN A 146 -1.26 -11.19 5.38
CA GLN A 146 -1.76 -10.74 4.08
C GLN A 146 -3.29 -10.55 4.03
N THR A 147 -4.08 -11.29 4.80
CA THR A 147 -5.56 -11.23 4.71
C THR A 147 -6.17 -9.86 5.07
N PRO A 148 -5.76 -9.17 6.16
CA PRO A 148 -6.33 -7.87 6.53
C PRO A 148 -6.14 -6.79 5.46
N PHE A 149 -5.10 -6.90 4.63
CA PHE A 149 -4.85 -5.99 3.51
C PHE A 149 -6.07 -5.89 2.57
N PHE A 150 -6.73 -7.02 2.28
CA PHE A 150 -7.86 -7.05 1.34
C PHE A 150 -9.12 -6.38 1.92
N TYR A 151 -9.45 -6.67 3.19
CA TYR A 151 -10.58 -6.04 3.87
C TYR A 151 -10.37 -4.51 3.98
N ILE A 152 -9.16 -4.09 4.34
CA ILE A 152 -8.80 -2.67 4.49
C ILE A 152 -8.93 -1.90 3.17
N PHE A 153 -8.65 -2.54 2.03
CA PHE A 153 -8.89 -1.94 0.72
C PHE A 153 -10.37 -1.87 0.35
N GLN A 154 -11.19 -2.83 0.79
CA GLN A 154 -12.65 -2.82 0.59
C GLN A 154 -13.33 -1.64 1.30
N GLU A 155 -13.06 -1.36 2.59
CA GLU A 155 -13.68 -0.17 3.22
C GLU A 155 -13.11 1.14 2.67
N ARG A 156 -11.85 1.12 2.23
CA ARG A 156 -11.22 2.27 1.59
C ARG A 156 -11.83 2.57 0.21
N GLU A 157 -12.33 1.55 -0.49
CA GLU A 157 -13.12 1.71 -1.72
C GLU A 157 -14.40 2.50 -1.48
N LEU A 158 -15.12 2.22 -0.38
CA LEU A 158 -16.34 2.95 -0.01
C LEU A 158 -16.08 4.45 0.26
N ILE A 159 -14.95 4.79 0.88
CA ILE A 159 -14.53 6.20 1.05
C ILE A 159 -14.20 6.83 -0.31
N TYR A 160 -13.59 6.07 -1.21
CA TYR A 160 -13.28 6.53 -2.56
C TYR A 160 -14.53 6.77 -3.42
N ASP A 161 -15.59 5.98 -3.25
CA ASP A 161 -16.89 6.24 -3.89
C ASP A 161 -17.53 7.54 -3.38
N LEU A 162 -17.45 7.81 -2.07
CA LEU A 162 -17.90 9.08 -1.48
C LEU A 162 -17.10 10.27 -2.02
N PHE A 163 -15.77 10.13 -2.19
CA PHE A 163 -14.93 11.16 -2.79
C PHE A 163 -15.19 11.35 -4.29
N GLU A 164 -15.46 10.28 -5.03
CA GLU A 164 -15.80 10.39 -6.45
C GLU A 164 -17.14 11.11 -6.63
N ALA A 165 -18.19 10.70 -5.90
CA ALA A 165 -19.49 11.34 -5.93
C ALA A 165 -19.42 12.85 -5.61
N ALA A 166 -18.59 13.25 -4.64
CA ALA A 166 -18.43 14.66 -4.30
C ALA A 166 -17.60 15.45 -5.34
N THR A 167 -16.50 14.89 -5.82
CA THR A 167 -15.42 15.63 -6.50
C THR A 167 -15.14 15.23 -7.96
N GLY A 168 -15.71 14.13 -8.42
CA GLY A 168 -15.48 13.55 -9.75
C GLY A 168 -14.17 12.78 -9.93
N MET A 169 -13.35 12.62 -8.90
CA MET A 169 -12.13 11.80 -8.94
C MET A 169 -11.93 11.04 -7.64
N ARG A 170 -11.31 9.87 -7.74
CA ARG A 170 -11.09 8.96 -6.61
C ARG A 170 -9.89 9.33 -5.72
N MET A 171 -8.92 10.09 -6.23
CA MET A 171 -7.70 10.50 -5.50
C MET A 171 -7.26 11.95 -5.74
N MET A 172 -7.36 12.44 -6.98
CA MET A 172 -6.86 13.78 -7.36
C MET A 172 -8.01 14.79 -7.30
N HIS A 173 -8.50 15.02 -6.08
CA HIS A 173 -9.78 15.66 -5.80
C HIS A 173 -9.88 17.09 -6.30
N ASN A 174 -8.85 17.93 -6.15
CA ASN A 174 -8.86 19.34 -6.53
C ASN A 174 -10.19 20.03 -6.12
N TYR A 175 -10.62 19.78 -4.87
CA TYR A 175 -11.97 20.05 -4.39
C TYR A 175 -12.04 21.24 -3.46
N PHE A 176 -11.04 21.45 -2.60
CA PHE A 176 -11.00 22.66 -1.79
C PHE A 176 -10.66 23.87 -2.67
N ARG A 177 -11.19 25.03 -2.32
CA ARG A 177 -11.00 26.29 -3.06
C ARG A 177 -10.82 27.41 -2.07
N ILE A 178 -10.07 28.43 -2.45
CA ILE A 178 -9.96 29.66 -1.66
C ILE A 178 -11.37 30.26 -1.50
N GLY A 179 -11.86 30.29 -0.27
CA GLY A 179 -13.22 30.68 0.11
C GLY A 179 -14.20 29.55 0.39
N GLY A 180 -13.81 28.28 0.31
CA GLY A 180 -14.70 27.15 0.59
C GLY A 180 -14.36 25.88 -0.20
N VAL A 181 -15.34 25.36 -0.95
CA VAL A 181 -15.21 24.14 -1.76
C VAL A 181 -15.67 24.38 -3.22
N ALA A 182 -15.25 23.53 -4.15
CA ALA A 182 -15.53 23.67 -5.57
C ALA A 182 -17.00 23.42 -5.92
N ALA A 183 -17.69 22.53 -5.21
CA ALA A 183 -19.11 22.24 -5.36
C ALA A 183 -19.69 21.73 -4.04
N ASP A 184 -20.99 21.93 -3.80
CA ASP A 184 -21.69 21.33 -2.66
C ASP A 184 -21.84 19.81 -2.81
N LEU A 185 -22.15 19.10 -1.73
CA LEU A 185 -22.39 17.66 -1.72
C LEU A 185 -23.60 17.30 -2.61
N PRO A 186 -23.58 16.17 -3.36
CA PRO A 186 -24.72 15.74 -4.16
C PRO A 186 -25.85 15.19 -3.28
N HIS A 187 -27.05 15.06 -3.87
CA HIS A 187 -28.23 14.53 -3.19
C HIS A 187 -28.00 13.08 -2.74
N GLY A 188 -28.45 12.72 -1.52
CA GLY A 188 -28.27 11.38 -0.94
C GLY A 188 -26.85 11.04 -0.46
N TRP A 189 -25.88 11.97 -0.59
CA TRP A 189 -24.50 11.75 -0.15
C TRP A 189 -24.37 11.63 1.37
N ILE A 190 -25.17 12.43 2.11
CA ILE A 190 -25.17 12.46 3.58
C ILE A 190 -25.59 11.08 4.12
N ASP A 191 -26.68 10.52 3.60
CA ASP A 191 -27.22 9.22 4.01
C ASP A 191 -26.19 8.11 3.73
N LYS A 192 -25.60 8.07 2.53
CA LYS A 192 -24.53 7.12 2.17
C LYS A 192 -23.28 7.26 3.05
N CYS A 193 -23.00 8.46 3.57
CA CYS A 193 -21.88 8.70 4.49
C CYS A 193 -22.20 8.22 5.92
N LEU A 194 -23.45 8.34 6.38
CA LEU A 194 -23.92 7.76 7.65
C LEU A 194 -23.89 6.22 7.60
N ASP A 195 -24.42 5.61 6.53
CA ASP A 195 -24.37 4.15 6.31
C ASP A 195 -22.92 3.62 6.38
N PHE A 196 -21.97 4.35 5.78
CA PHE A 196 -20.54 4.03 5.87
C PHE A 196 -20.00 4.12 7.30
N CYS A 197 -20.38 5.14 8.08
CA CYS A 197 -19.92 5.32 9.46
C CYS A 197 -20.33 4.13 10.35
N ASP A 198 -21.59 3.72 10.25
CA ASP A 198 -22.14 2.61 11.04
C ASP A 198 -21.52 1.27 10.62
N TYR A 199 -21.36 1.04 9.31
CA TYR A 199 -20.65 -0.14 8.79
C TYR A 199 -19.20 -0.20 9.28
N PHE A 200 -18.45 0.90 9.16
CA PHE A 200 -17.02 0.92 9.44
C PHE A 200 -16.69 0.71 10.93
N LEU A 201 -17.55 1.15 11.85
CA LEU A 201 -17.40 0.85 13.29
C LEU A 201 -17.37 -0.67 13.56
N SER A 202 -18.14 -1.46 12.80
CA SER A 202 -18.11 -2.92 12.89
C SER A 202 -16.78 -3.50 12.35
N GLY A 203 -16.25 -2.94 11.27
CA GLY A 203 -14.94 -3.30 10.70
C GLY A 203 -13.77 -3.02 11.66
N VAL A 204 -13.76 -1.86 12.34
CA VAL A 204 -12.73 -1.58 13.37
C VAL A 204 -12.75 -2.61 14.51
N ALA A 205 -13.95 -3.02 14.94
CA ALA A 205 -14.09 -4.07 15.96
C ALA A 205 -13.65 -5.46 15.45
N GLU A 206 -13.73 -5.73 14.14
CA GLU A 206 -13.19 -6.92 13.48
C GLU A 206 -11.65 -6.87 13.43
N TYR A 207 -11.07 -5.72 13.04
CA TYR A 207 -9.62 -5.50 13.06
C TYR A 207 -9.00 -5.62 14.45
N GLN A 208 -9.66 -5.11 15.49
CA GLN A 208 -9.18 -5.26 16.87
C GLN A 208 -9.15 -6.73 17.34
N LYS A 209 -10.10 -7.55 16.90
CA LYS A 209 -10.14 -8.99 17.23
C LYS A 209 -9.05 -9.76 16.49
N LEU A 210 -8.82 -9.45 15.22
CA LEU A 210 -7.88 -10.17 14.36
C LEU A 210 -6.42 -9.75 14.60
N ILE A 211 -6.17 -8.47 14.85
CA ILE A 211 -4.81 -7.88 14.94
C ILE A 211 -4.41 -7.66 16.40
N THR A 212 -5.12 -6.79 17.14
CA THR A 212 -4.67 -6.31 18.47
C THR A 212 -4.53 -7.44 19.49
N ARG A 213 -5.31 -8.53 19.36
CA ARG A 213 -5.28 -9.67 20.27
C ARG A 213 -4.39 -10.83 19.81
N ASN A 214 -3.72 -10.69 18.66
CA ASN A 214 -2.88 -11.75 18.11
C ASN A 214 -1.52 -11.79 18.83
N PRO A 215 -1.13 -12.89 19.49
CA PRO A 215 0.15 -12.96 20.21
C PRO A 215 1.36 -12.78 19.29
N ILE A 216 1.30 -13.25 18.03
CA ILE A 216 2.37 -13.10 17.04
C ILE A 216 2.57 -11.63 16.67
N PHE A 217 1.47 -10.85 16.63
CA PHE A 217 1.55 -9.41 16.37
C PHE A 217 2.15 -8.66 17.55
N LEU A 218 1.73 -8.98 18.78
CA LEU A 218 2.26 -8.36 19.99
C LEU A 218 3.77 -8.63 20.14
N GLU A 219 4.22 -9.88 20.03
CA GLU A 219 5.64 -10.26 20.10
C GLU A 219 6.52 -9.57 19.02
N ARG A 220 5.93 -9.12 17.92
CA ARG A 220 6.62 -8.44 16.80
C ARG A 220 6.55 -6.91 16.86
N VAL A 221 5.94 -6.32 17.88
CA VAL A 221 5.60 -4.88 17.91
C VAL A 221 5.79 -4.26 19.30
N GLU A 222 5.52 -5.02 20.37
CA GLU A 222 5.70 -4.62 21.78
C GLU A 222 7.19 -4.40 22.09
N GLY A 223 7.52 -3.24 22.67
CA GLY A 223 8.90 -2.88 23.03
C GLY A 223 9.83 -2.56 21.84
N ILE A 224 9.33 -2.53 20.60
CA ILE A 224 10.13 -2.21 19.42
C ILE A 224 10.08 -0.72 19.10
N GLY A 225 11.25 -0.12 18.84
CA GLY A 225 11.40 1.28 18.44
C GLY A 225 10.82 2.26 19.47
N ILE A 226 11.18 2.10 20.74
CA ILE A 226 10.77 2.98 21.84
C ILE A 226 11.31 4.39 21.59
N ILE A 227 10.48 5.42 21.78
CA ILE A 227 10.84 6.83 21.68
C ILE A 227 10.45 7.53 22.98
N ASP A 228 11.43 8.06 23.71
CA ASP A 228 11.20 8.85 24.93
C ASP A 228 10.57 10.22 24.64
N THR A 229 9.87 10.78 25.64
CA THR A 229 9.23 12.11 25.56
C THR A 229 10.18 13.22 25.12
N GLU A 230 11.38 13.26 25.71
CA GLU A 230 12.38 14.29 25.45
C GLU A 230 13.00 14.13 24.05
N GLU A 231 13.22 12.89 23.61
CA GLU A 231 13.73 12.61 22.27
C GLU A 231 12.69 12.99 21.20
N ALA A 232 11.42 12.66 21.40
CA ALA A 232 10.35 13.04 20.49
C ALA A 232 10.27 14.57 20.29
N LEU A 233 10.45 15.34 21.37
CA LEU A 233 10.48 16.81 21.34
C LEU A 233 11.76 17.35 20.67
N ASN A 234 12.93 16.83 21.02
CA ASN A 234 14.21 17.26 20.46
C ASN A 234 14.33 16.99 18.95
N TRP A 235 13.78 15.86 18.47
CA TRP A 235 13.68 15.54 17.04
C TRP A 235 12.51 16.24 16.33
N GLY A 236 11.64 16.96 17.07
CA GLY A 236 10.50 17.69 16.50
C GLY A 236 9.40 16.81 15.92
N LEU A 237 9.26 15.57 16.42
CA LEU A 237 8.24 14.63 16.00
C LEU A 237 6.83 15.18 16.26
N SER A 238 5.84 14.72 15.49
CA SER A 238 4.45 15.20 15.58
C SER A 238 3.44 14.11 15.26
N GLY A 239 2.16 14.39 15.56
CA GLY A 239 1.07 13.47 15.29
C GLY A 239 1.11 12.19 16.14
N PRO A 240 0.74 11.03 15.56
CA PRO A 240 0.72 9.76 16.28
C PRO A 240 2.07 9.36 16.89
N MET A 241 3.20 9.82 16.33
CA MET A 241 4.53 9.58 16.91
C MET A 241 4.67 10.26 18.28
N LEU A 242 4.26 11.54 18.36
CA LEU A 242 4.35 12.35 19.58
C LEU A 242 3.30 11.91 20.62
N ARG A 243 2.08 11.58 20.16
CA ARG A 243 0.99 11.09 21.01
C ARG A 243 1.22 9.69 21.58
N ALA A 244 2.00 8.84 20.91
CA ALA A 244 2.37 7.52 21.43
C ALA A 244 3.47 7.57 22.51
N SER A 245 4.28 8.64 22.54
CA SER A 245 5.33 8.88 23.53
C SER A 245 4.83 9.67 24.76
N GLY A 246 3.53 9.70 25.06
CA GLY A 246 2.99 10.30 26.28
C GLY A 246 2.59 11.77 26.23
N ILE A 247 2.69 12.44 25.06
CA ILE A 247 2.43 13.88 24.94
C ILE A 247 1.05 14.13 24.30
N GLN A 248 0.12 14.73 25.08
CA GLN A 248 -1.23 15.08 24.64
C GLN A 248 -1.24 16.34 23.74
N TRP A 249 -0.76 16.20 22.51
CA TRP A 249 -0.67 17.30 21.54
C TRP A 249 -1.39 16.96 20.22
N ASP A 250 -2.30 17.84 19.79
CA ASP A 250 -3.05 17.75 18.54
C ASP A 250 -3.44 19.16 18.05
N LEU A 251 -3.05 19.51 16.82
CA LEU A 251 -3.29 20.86 16.30
C LEU A 251 -4.78 21.19 16.12
N ARG A 252 -5.68 20.21 16.08
CA ARG A 252 -7.13 20.45 15.97
C ARG A 252 -7.70 21.13 17.22
N LYS A 253 -7.19 20.85 18.43
CA LYS A 253 -7.57 21.55 19.67
C LYS A 253 -6.73 22.82 19.93
N VAL A 254 -5.49 22.86 19.45
CA VAL A 254 -4.56 23.99 19.67
C VAL A 254 -4.82 25.15 18.71
N ASP A 255 -4.78 24.88 17.40
CA ASP A 255 -4.91 25.89 16.34
C ASP A 255 -6.36 26.10 15.89
N ARG A 256 -7.27 25.18 16.25
CA ARG A 256 -8.74 25.33 16.13
C ARG A 256 -9.21 25.75 14.74
N TYR A 257 -8.58 25.18 13.71
CA TYR A 257 -8.87 25.51 12.32
C TYR A 257 -10.20 24.88 11.87
N GLU A 258 -10.80 25.44 10.82
CA GLU A 258 -12.14 25.05 10.34
C GLU A 258 -13.20 25.12 11.47
N CYS A 259 -13.82 23.99 11.85
CA CYS A 259 -14.87 23.92 12.87
C CYS A 259 -14.64 22.85 13.96
N TYR A 260 -13.39 22.40 14.17
CA TYR A 260 -13.09 21.35 15.18
C TYR A 260 -13.43 21.72 16.64
N ASP A 261 -13.68 23.00 16.93
CA ASP A 261 -14.16 23.52 18.21
C ASP A 261 -15.63 23.19 18.50
N GLU A 262 -16.45 22.95 17.48
CA GLU A 262 -17.90 22.69 17.63
C GLU A 262 -18.21 21.20 17.91
N PHE A 263 -17.19 20.31 17.90
CA PHE A 263 -17.34 18.86 18.07
C PHE A 263 -16.76 18.31 19.40
N ASP A 264 -17.48 17.37 20.01
CA ASP A 264 -17.07 16.68 21.23
C ASP A 264 -16.20 15.44 20.93
N TRP A 265 -14.91 15.54 21.26
CA TRP A 265 -13.90 14.49 21.08
C TRP A 265 -12.66 14.71 21.95
N GLU A 266 -11.97 13.61 22.28
CA GLU A 266 -10.78 13.56 23.13
C GLU A 266 -9.53 13.12 22.35
N ILE A 267 -8.37 13.68 22.71
CA ILE A 267 -7.07 13.35 22.11
C ILE A 267 -6.65 11.93 22.53
N GLN A 268 -6.40 11.06 21.55
CA GLN A 268 -5.95 9.69 21.78
C GLN A 268 -4.43 9.65 21.93
N TRP A 269 -3.94 9.15 23.06
CA TRP A 269 -2.51 9.10 23.40
C TRP A 269 -2.18 7.79 24.13
N GLN A 270 -0.90 7.44 24.16
CA GLN A 270 -0.35 6.27 24.86
C GLN A 270 0.97 6.67 25.53
N LYS A 271 1.51 5.85 26.44
CA LYS A 271 2.69 6.21 27.25
C LYS A 271 3.95 5.43 26.89
N GLU A 272 3.83 4.23 26.34
CA GLU A 272 4.93 3.29 26.14
C GLU A 272 5.95 3.75 25.08
N GLY A 273 5.57 4.63 24.14
CA GLY A 273 6.45 5.15 23.11
C GLY A 273 6.90 4.13 22.05
N ASP A 274 6.40 2.90 22.10
CA ASP A 274 6.75 1.79 21.22
C ASP A 274 5.87 1.70 19.95
N SER A 275 6.11 0.70 19.10
CA SER A 275 5.30 0.49 17.90
C SER A 275 3.86 0.07 18.22
N LEU A 276 3.59 -0.53 19.38
CA LEU A 276 2.24 -0.94 19.80
C LEU A 276 1.41 0.28 20.20
N ALA A 277 1.97 1.19 21.00
CA ALA A 277 1.39 2.48 21.33
C ALA A 277 1.04 3.28 20.06
N ARG A 278 1.95 3.34 19.08
CA ARG A 278 1.70 3.99 17.77
C ARG A 278 0.57 3.34 16.98
N TYR A 279 0.43 2.02 17.05
CA TYR A 279 -0.69 1.29 16.45
C TYR A 279 -2.02 1.61 17.17
N LEU A 280 -2.04 1.54 18.50
CA LEU A 280 -3.24 1.80 19.32
C LEU A 280 -3.76 3.23 19.15
N VAL A 281 -2.88 4.23 19.08
CA VAL A 281 -3.26 5.63 18.78
C VAL A 281 -3.97 5.71 17.43
N ARG A 282 -3.44 5.11 16.36
CA ARG A 282 -4.04 5.17 15.01
C ARG A 282 -5.38 4.43 14.90
N ILE A 283 -5.53 3.27 15.56
CA ILE A 283 -6.82 2.56 15.64
C ILE A 283 -7.86 3.42 16.37
N SER A 284 -7.47 4.05 17.48
CA SER A 284 -8.37 4.89 18.28
C SER A 284 -8.72 6.19 17.56
N GLU A 285 -7.76 6.80 16.84
CA GLU A 285 -7.99 7.96 15.97
C GLU A 285 -9.05 7.66 14.90
N MET A 286 -9.09 6.47 14.30
CA MET A 286 -10.17 6.11 13.36
C MET A 286 -11.55 6.11 14.01
N THR A 287 -11.70 5.55 15.22
CA THR A 287 -13.00 5.58 15.94
C THR A 287 -13.45 7.00 16.31
N VAL A 288 -12.51 7.84 16.74
CA VAL A 288 -12.78 9.26 17.04
C VAL A 288 -13.12 10.05 15.78
N SER A 289 -12.46 9.77 14.65
CA SER A 289 -12.73 10.40 13.36
C SER A 289 -14.19 10.17 12.94
N ILE A 290 -14.72 8.96 13.12
CA ILE A 290 -16.13 8.63 12.83
C ILE A 290 -17.08 9.39 13.75
N LYS A 291 -16.79 9.45 15.07
CA LYS A 291 -17.59 10.22 16.03
C LYS A 291 -17.66 11.71 15.65
N ILE A 292 -16.57 12.27 15.09
CA ILE A 292 -16.54 13.64 14.56
C ILE A 292 -17.38 13.74 13.28
N ILE A 293 -17.27 12.77 12.35
CA ILE A 293 -18.04 12.76 11.09
C ILE A 293 -19.55 12.66 11.38
N GLN A 294 -19.99 11.76 12.26
CA GLN A 294 -21.41 11.63 12.66
C GLN A 294 -21.96 12.95 13.22
N GLN A 295 -21.26 13.58 14.18
CA GLN A 295 -21.63 14.90 14.71
C GLN A 295 -21.67 16.00 13.62
N ALA A 296 -20.72 15.98 12.68
CA ALA A 296 -20.65 16.96 11.59
C ALA A 296 -21.77 16.77 10.55
N LEU A 297 -22.22 15.53 10.30
CA LEU A 297 -23.33 15.22 9.40
C LEU A 297 -24.67 15.61 10.03
N GLU A 298 -24.88 15.32 11.32
CA GLU A 298 -26.08 15.75 12.08
C GLU A 298 -26.16 17.28 12.19
N GLY A 299 -25.03 17.95 12.41
CA GLY A 299 -24.95 19.40 12.62
C GLY A 299 -24.80 20.26 11.37
N ILE A 300 -24.82 19.69 10.16
CA ILE A 300 -24.41 20.43 8.95
C ILE A 300 -25.34 21.62 8.63
N PRO A 301 -24.84 22.87 8.64
CA PRO A 301 -25.69 24.03 8.39
C PRO A 301 -26.06 24.17 6.91
N GLY A 302 -27.27 24.67 6.65
CA GLY A 302 -27.62 25.23 5.35
C GLY A 302 -26.86 26.55 5.08
N GLY A 303 -26.67 26.89 3.81
CA GLY A 303 -25.99 28.13 3.40
C GLY A 303 -25.12 27.96 2.15
N PRO A 304 -24.33 28.98 1.78
CA PRO A 304 -23.39 28.89 0.67
C PRO A 304 -22.18 28.01 1.01
N TYR A 305 -21.73 27.21 0.03
CA TYR A 305 -20.52 26.37 0.13
C TYR A 305 -19.22 27.09 -0.30
N GLU A 306 -19.33 28.32 -0.78
CA GLU A 306 -18.21 29.16 -1.23
C GLU A 306 -18.49 30.64 -0.90
N ASN A 307 -17.47 31.39 -0.50
CA ASN A 307 -17.59 32.83 -0.29
C ASN A 307 -17.61 33.57 -1.64
N LEU A 308 -18.79 34.07 -1.99
CA LEU A 308 -19.05 34.79 -3.24
C LEU A 308 -18.39 36.18 -3.32
N GLU A 309 -17.93 36.75 -2.20
CA GLU A 309 -17.33 38.09 -2.16
C GLU A 309 -15.88 38.10 -2.65
N ILE A 310 -15.12 37.02 -2.45
CA ILE A 310 -13.75 36.83 -2.99
C ILE A 310 -13.72 37.10 -4.50
N ARG A 311 -14.79 36.70 -5.20
CA ARG A 311 -14.98 36.89 -6.64
C ARG A 311 -15.02 38.37 -7.07
N ARG A 312 -15.15 39.32 -6.14
CA ARG A 312 -15.28 40.76 -6.39
C ARG A 312 -14.02 41.57 -6.09
N PHE A 313 -12.99 41.00 -5.47
CA PHE A 313 -11.80 41.76 -5.01
C PHE A 313 -11.00 42.45 -6.13
N ASN A 314 -11.14 42.00 -7.38
CA ASN A 314 -10.52 42.62 -8.56
C ASN A 314 -11.48 43.47 -9.42
N ARG A 315 -12.58 44.01 -8.85
CA ARG A 315 -13.27 45.15 -9.48
C ARG A 315 -12.57 46.45 -9.11
N ARG A 316 -11.97 47.10 -10.12
CA ARG A 316 -11.94 48.57 -10.14
C ARG A 316 -13.37 49.06 -9.92
N LYS A 317 -13.56 50.03 -9.04
CA LYS A 317 -14.83 50.75 -8.95
C LYS A 317 -15.08 51.41 -10.32
N ASP A 318 -16.25 51.13 -10.88
CA ASP A 318 -16.85 51.78 -12.04
C ASP A 318 -16.07 51.70 -13.37
N PRO A 319 -16.23 50.62 -14.16
CA PRO A 319 -16.13 50.71 -15.61
C PRO A 319 -17.39 51.40 -16.18
N GLU A 320 -17.22 52.22 -17.22
CA GLU A 320 -18.36 52.84 -17.92
C GLU A 320 -19.26 51.78 -18.57
N TRP A 321 -20.57 52.05 -18.62
CA TRP A 321 -21.61 51.11 -19.04
C TRP A 321 -21.45 50.52 -20.46
N ASN A 322 -20.60 51.12 -21.29
CA ASN A 322 -20.36 50.75 -22.69
C ASN A 322 -18.90 50.34 -23.01
N ASP A 323 -18.01 50.18 -22.02
CA ASP A 323 -16.65 49.72 -22.33
C ASP A 323 -16.67 48.24 -22.78
N PHE A 324 -15.78 47.88 -23.70
CA PHE A 324 -15.61 46.50 -24.21
C PHE A 324 -15.10 45.53 -23.12
N GLU A 325 -14.82 46.06 -21.92
CA GLU A 325 -14.54 45.35 -20.66
C GLU A 325 -15.77 44.69 -20.00
N TYR A 326 -16.88 44.48 -20.72
CA TYR A 326 -17.77 43.33 -20.48
C TYR A 326 -17.05 42.01 -20.80
N ARG A 327 -15.89 41.79 -20.14
CA ARG A 327 -15.06 40.59 -20.22
C ARG A 327 -15.94 39.41 -19.80
N PHE A 328 -16.20 38.54 -20.77
CA PHE A 328 -16.97 37.30 -20.68
C PHE A 328 -16.95 36.71 -19.27
N ILE A 329 -18.04 36.92 -18.52
CA ILE A 329 -18.18 36.43 -17.15
C ILE A 329 -18.24 34.91 -17.23
N SER A 330 -17.13 34.25 -16.91
CA SER A 330 -17.10 32.80 -16.77
C SER A 330 -17.98 32.36 -15.61
N LYS A 331 -18.51 31.12 -15.67
CA LYS A 331 -19.36 30.53 -14.62
C LYS A 331 -18.81 30.77 -13.22
N LYS A 332 -17.48 30.74 -13.09
CA LYS A 332 -16.73 31.32 -11.98
C LYS A 332 -15.60 32.21 -12.52
N PRO A 333 -15.37 33.42 -12.01
CA PRO A 333 -14.11 34.12 -12.25
C PRO A 333 -12.99 33.39 -11.52
N SER A 334 -11.77 33.35 -12.09
CA SER A 334 -10.61 32.80 -11.40
C SER A 334 -10.30 33.63 -10.14
N PRO A 335 -10.30 33.06 -8.92
CA PRO A 335 -10.00 33.77 -7.67
C PRO A 335 -8.48 34.02 -7.52
N THR A 336 -7.90 34.65 -8.54
CA THR A 336 -6.49 35.03 -8.60
C THR A 336 -6.36 36.41 -7.97
N PHE A 337 -5.94 36.47 -6.71
CA PHE A 337 -5.69 37.70 -5.97
C PHE A 337 -4.20 37.86 -5.66
N GLU A 338 -3.78 39.09 -5.39
CA GLU A 338 -2.39 39.42 -5.05
C GLU A 338 -2.12 39.08 -3.59
N LEU A 339 -1.04 38.35 -3.32
CA LEU A 339 -0.64 37.96 -1.97
C LEU A 339 -0.01 39.16 -1.25
N SER A 340 -0.59 39.59 -0.14
CA SER A 340 -0.06 40.65 0.71
C SER A 340 1.39 40.39 1.13
N LYS A 341 2.21 41.44 1.23
CA LYS A 341 3.62 41.33 1.61
C LYS A 341 3.80 41.02 3.10
N GLN A 342 3.67 39.73 3.43
CA GLN A 342 3.78 39.17 4.78
C GLN A 342 4.41 37.78 4.73
N GLU A 343 5.06 37.38 5.81
CA GLU A 343 5.50 36.02 6.06
C GLU A 343 4.45 35.31 6.91
N LEU A 344 4.04 34.10 6.52
CA LEU A 344 3.05 33.33 7.25
C LEU A 344 3.45 31.86 7.33
N TYR A 345 3.36 31.31 8.55
CA TYR A 345 3.36 29.87 8.78
C TYR A 345 1.95 29.39 9.09
N VAL A 346 1.45 28.44 8.30
CA VAL A 346 0.19 27.72 8.58
C VAL A 346 0.52 26.24 8.76
N ARG A 347 -0.26 25.56 9.58
CA ARG A 347 -0.15 24.13 9.87
C ARG A 347 -1.52 23.48 10.05
N VAL A 348 -1.58 22.18 9.82
CA VAL A 348 -2.77 21.32 9.90
C VAL A 348 -2.34 19.95 10.44
N GLU A 349 -3.20 19.30 11.25
CA GLU A 349 -2.98 17.95 11.78
C GLU A 349 -3.27 16.88 10.71
N ALA A 350 -2.30 16.58 9.85
CA ALA A 350 -2.40 15.47 8.91
C ALA A 350 -2.29 14.10 9.64
N PRO A 351 -2.78 12.98 9.07
CA PRO A 351 -2.69 11.65 9.67
C PRO A 351 -1.26 11.17 10.01
N LYS A 352 -0.23 11.80 9.42
CA LYS A 352 1.19 11.54 9.69
C LYS A 352 1.81 12.48 10.73
N GLY A 353 1.11 13.54 11.13
CA GLY A 353 1.57 14.62 12.00
C GLY A 353 1.39 16.02 11.39
N GLU A 354 2.12 17.00 11.94
CA GLU A 354 2.01 18.40 11.55
C GLU A 354 2.50 18.61 10.12
N LEU A 355 1.57 18.86 9.21
CA LEU A 355 1.82 19.34 7.86
C LEU A 355 1.78 20.87 7.87
N GLY A 356 2.92 21.50 7.60
CA GLY A 356 3.04 22.96 7.62
C GLY A 356 3.55 23.55 6.32
N ILE A 357 3.20 24.81 6.08
CA ILE A 357 3.70 25.63 4.97
C ILE A 357 4.13 26.98 5.52
N PHE A 358 5.38 27.34 5.23
CA PHE A 358 5.90 28.68 5.40
C PHE A 358 5.91 29.38 4.04
N MET A 359 5.12 30.44 3.90
CA MET A 359 4.98 31.20 2.65
C MET A 359 5.28 32.68 2.85
N ILE A 360 5.83 33.30 1.81
CA ILE A 360 6.12 34.74 1.77
C ILE A 360 5.38 35.33 0.56
N GLY A 361 4.52 36.32 0.80
CA GLY A 361 3.92 37.15 -0.24
C GLY A 361 4.78 38.36 -0.59
N ASP A 362 4.66 38.88 -1.82
CA ASP A 362 5.39 40.07 -2.27
C ASP A 362 4.53 40.97 -3.18
N GLN A 363 3.25 41.19 -2.81
CA GLN A 363 2.27 41.97 -3.60
C GLN A 363 2.12 41.47 -5.04
N SER A 364 2.29 40.16 -5.23
CA SER A 364 2.21 39.49 -6.52
C SER A 364 1.26 38.31 -6.43
N VAL A 365 0.76 37.87 -7.59
CA VAL A 365 -0.06 36.65 -7.72
C VAL A 365 0.73 35.37 -7.38
N PHE A 366 2.06 35.42 -7.54
CA PHE A 366 2.95 34.30 -7.27
C PHE A 366 3.53 34.41 -5.84
N PRO A 367 3.61 33.30 -5.08
CA PRO A 367 4.30 33.30 -3.79
C PRO A 367 5.80 33.48 -4.02
N TRP A 368 6.42 34.42 -3.31
CA TRP A 368 7.86 34.69 -3.42
C TRP A 368 8.70 33.51 -2.93
N ARG A 369 8.26 32.87 -1.84
CA ARG A 369 8.83 31.64 -1.32
C ARG A 369 7.73 30.72 -0.81
N TRP A 370 7.87 29.43 -1.06
CA TRP A 370 6.95 28.39 -0.59
C TRP A 370 7.76 27.22 -0.02
N LYS A 371 7.86 27.14 1.31
CA LYS A 371 8.61 26.11 2.02
C LYS A 371 7.65 25.13 2.68
N ILE A 372 7.77 23.85 2.37
CA ILE A 372 6.91 22.78 2.91
C ILE A 372 7.62 22.13 4.11
N ARG A 373 6.90 21.91 5.20
CA ARG A 373 7.28 21.06 6.34
C ARG A 373 6.45 19.78 6.30
N PRO A 374 6.92 18.71 5.61
CA PRO A 374 6.22 17.43 5.58
C PRO A 374 6.55 16.60 6.83
N PRO A 375 5.56 16.04 7.55
CA PRO A 375 5.81 15.30 8.80
C PRO A 375 6.63 14.02 8.56
N GLY A 376 6.43 13.35 7.42
CA GLY A 376 7.17 12.13 7.07
C GLY A 376 8.68 12.33 6.93
N PHE A 377 9.15 13.53 6.53
CA PHE A 377 10.58 13.81 6.45
C PHE A 377 11.23 13.91 7.85
N ILE A 378 10.50 14.46 8.82
CA ILE A 378 10.97 14.59 10.21
C ILE A 378 10.93 13.23 10.90
N ASN A 379 9.84 12.47 10.72
CA ASN A 379 9.72 11.11 11.25
C ASN A 379 10.80 10.15 10.71
N LEU A 380 11.37 10.40 9.53
CA LEU A 380 12.50 9.64 8.98
C LEU A 380 13.88 10.05 9.54
N GLN A 381 14.02 11.20 10.21
CA GLN A 381 15.31 11.66 10.75
C GLN A 381 15.75 10.85 11.98
N ILE A 382 14.80 10.38 12.80
CA ILE A 382 15.08 9.58 14.00
C ILE A 382 15.37 8.10 13.66
N LEU A 383 15.10 7.66 12.43
CA LEU A 383 15.27 6.26 12.01
C LEU A 383 16.67 5.66 12.31
N PRO A 384 17.81 6.35 12.04
CA PRO A 384 19.15 5.82 12.35
C PRO A 384 19.40 5.65 13.84
N GLN A 385 18.63 6.30 14.72
CA GLN A 385 18.70 6.12 16.16
C GLN A 385 17.86 4.91 16.59
N LEU A 386 16.62 4.79 16.10
CA LEU A 386 15.69 3.70 16.46
C LEU A 386 16.17 2.32 16.04
N VAL A 387 16.87 2.23 14.91
CA VAL A 387 17.33 0.97 14.32
C VAL A 387 18.57 0.40 15.04
N LYS A 388 19.29 1.18 15.83
CA LYS A 388 20.54 0.75 16.45
C LYS A 388 20.32 -0.36 17.47
N ARG A 389 21.10 -1.44 17.34
CA ARG A 389 21.05 -2.67 18.14
C ARG A 389 19.76 -3.49 17.98
N MET A 390 18.94 -3.19 16.98
CA MET A 390 17.78 -4.01 16.62
C MET A 390 18.15 -5.01 15.51
N LYS A 391 17.33 -6.03 15.27
CA LYS A 391 17.56 -7.01 14.20
C LYS A 391 17.22 -6.41 12.83
N LEU A 392 17.82 -6.96 11.77
CA LEU A 392 17.43 -6.65 10.38
C LEU A 392 15.94 -6.91 10.08
N ALA A 393 15.27 -7.80 10.83
CA ALA A 393 13.84 -8.02 10.73
C ALA A 393 13.00 -6.90 11.38
N ASP A 394 13.50 -6.30 12.46
CA ASP A 394 12.84 -5.24 13.21
C ASP A 394 12.92 -3.91 12.46
N ILE A 395 13.98 -3.71 11.65
CA ILE A 395 14.05 -2.63 10.66
C ILE A 395 12.75 -2.51 9.88
N MET A 396 12.14 -3.64 9.45
CA MET A 396 10.87 -3.61 8.71
C MET A 396 9.78 -2.97 9.57
N THR A 397 9.59 -3.47 10.80
CA THR A 397 8.56 -2.98 11.74
C THR A 397 8.75 -1.51 12.16
N ILE A 398 9.96 -0.96 12.03
CA ILE A 398 10.30 0.43 12.37
C ILE A 398 10.15 1.37 11.16
N LEU A 399 10.56 0.92 9.97
CA LEU A 399 10.49 1.71 8.75
C LEU A 399 9.09 1.75 8.15
N GLU A 400 8.59 0.58 7.78
CA GLU A 400 7.69 0.44 6.64
C GLU A 400 6.77 -0.79 6.80
N ILE A 401 5.47 -0.74 6.47
CA ILE A 401 4.78 0.24 5.59
C ILE A 401 5.42 0.18 4.19
N GLN A 402 5.52 -1.01 3.59
CA GLN A 402 4.95 -1.55 2.33
C GLN A 402 5.63 -2.89 2.07
N ALA A 403 5.11 -3.75 1.15
CA ALA A 403 5.49 -5.16 0.91
C ALA A 403 5.66 -5.62 -0.58
N ILE A 404 6.51 -6.65 -0.78
CA ILE A 404 6.39 -8.01 -1.44
C ILE A 404 5.48 -8.21 -2.72
N HIS A 405 5.77 -8.90 -3.88
CA HIS A 405 6.91 -9.68 -4.47
C HIS A 405 6.74 -10.13 -6.00
N SER A 406 7.79 -10.71 -6.64
CA SER A 406 7.80 -11.69 -7.80
C SER A 406 7.33 -11.23 -9.23
N PHE A 407 7.34 -11.97 -10.40
CA PHE A 407 7.73 -13.34 -10.85
C PHE A 407 7.93 -13.50 -12.42
N SER A 408 8.59 -14.57 -12.93
CA SER A 408 8.66 -15.12 -14.36
C SER A 408 9.98 -14.89 -15.16
N ARG A 409 10.44 -15.70 -16.17
CA ARG A 409 9.77 -16.65 -17.13
C ARG A 409 10.77 -17.91 -17.51
N LEU A 410 10.66 -18.75 -18.60
CA LEU A 410 11.30 -20.10 -19.03
C LEU A 410 11.85 -20.37 -20.54
N GLU A 411 11.63 -21.49 -21.29
CA GLU A 411 12.17 -21.79 -22.67
C GLU A 411 13.70 -22.07 -22.86
N SER A 412 14.27 -23.05 -23.58
CA SER A 412 13.88 -24.24 -24.38
C SER A 412 14.60 -24.20 -25.77
N LEU A 413 15.12 -25.26 -26.43
CA LEU A 413 15.46 -26.68 -26.11
C LEU A 413 16.33 -27.29 -27.27
N LYS A 414 16.62 -28.60 -27.19
CA LYS A 414 16.94 -29.61 -28.25
C LYS A 414 18.43 -29.99 -28.42
N GLU A 415 18.84 -31.24 -28.76
CA GLU A 415 18.24 -32.60 -28.90
C GLU A 415 19.42 -33.61 -29.07
N VAL A 416 19.37 -34.94 -28.84
CA VAL A 416 18.48 -35.87 -28.10
C VAL A 416 19.23 -37.22 -27.87
N TYR A 417 18.73 -38.14 -27.03
CA TYR A 417 19.07 -39.58 -27.09
C TYR A 417 17.85 -40.47 -26.76
N GLY A 418 17.87 -41.72 -27.21
CA GLY A 418 16.70 -42.62 -27.15
C GLY A 418 16.26 -43.04 -25.75
N ILE A 419 15.04 -42.64 -25.36
CA ILE A 419 14.37 -43.03 -24.10
C ILE A 419 12.92 -43.41 -24.46
N ILE A 420 12.67 -44.66 -24.85
CA ILE A 420 11.34 -45.11 -25.31
C ILE A 420 10.73 -46.26 -24.47
N TRP A 421 11.51 -46.93 -23.61
CA TRP A 421 11.07 -48.15 -22.90
C TRP A 421 10.89 -48.04 -21.37
N ILE A 422 10.95 -46.83 -20.80
CA ILE A 422 10.73 -46.57 -19.35
C ILE A 422 9.44 -45.74 -19.11
N LEU A 423 8.80 -45.22 -20.17
CA LEU A 423 7.80 -44.15 -20.07
C LEU A 423 6.46 -44.56 -19.43
N GLY A 424 6.02 -45.81 -19.53
CA GLY A 424 4.65 -46.23 -19.15
C GLY A 424 4.25 -45.93 -17.69
N PRO A 425 4.96 -46.46 -16.67
CA PRO A 425 4.63 -46.24 -15.25
C PRO A 425 4.96 -44.83 -14.76
N ILE A 426 5.96 -44.19 -15.38
CA ILE A 426 6.34 -42.81 -15.05
C ILE A 426 5.27 -41.85 -15.54
N LEU A 427 4.70 -42.06 -16.73
CA LEU A 427 3.68 -41.20 -17.31
C LEU A 427 2.40 -41.16 -16.45
N THR A 428 1.96 -42.28 -15.89
CA THR A 428 0.76 -42.31 -15.03
C THR A 428 0.99 -41.61 -13.69
N LEU A 429 2.16 -41.77 -13.07
CA LEU A 429 2.54 -41.06 -11.84
C LEU A 429 2.71 -39.55 -12.09
N VAL A 430 3.39 -39.15 -13.16
CA VAL A 430 3.56 -37.73 -13.53
C VAL A 430 2.22 -37.09 -13.88
N LEU A 431 1.33 -37.79 -14.58
CA LEU A 431 -0.03 -37.31 -14.86
C LEU A 431 -0.84 -37.15 -13.56
N GLY A 432 -0.76 -38.12 -12.63
CA GLY A 432 -1.43 -38.04 -11.34
C GLY A 432 -0.94 -36.89 -10.47
N ILE A 433 0.38 -36.69 -10.37
CA ILE A 433 0.98 -35.59 -9.61
C ILE A 433 0.64 -34.23 -10.25
N THR A 434 0.77 -34.08 -11.57
CA THR A 434 0.45 -32.81 -12.25
C THR A 434 -1.03 -32.47 -12.10
N LEU A 435 -1.95 -33.44 -12.25
CA LEU A 435 -3.38 -33.22 -12.06
C LEU A 435 -3.72 -32.92 -10.58
N GLY A 436 -3.06 -33.57 -9.62
CA GLY A 436 -3.19 -33.25 -8.20
C GLY A 436 -2.72 -31.83 -7.86
N VAL A 437 -1.57 -31.39 -8.38
CA VAL A 437 -1.06 -30.02 -8.20
C VAL A 437 -2.02 -29.01 -8.84
N LEU A 438 -2.56 -29.29 -10.03
CA LEU A 438 -3.55 -28.42 -10.69
C LEU A 438 -4.83 -28.28 -9.86
N VAL A 439 -5.33 -29.37 -9.28
CA VAL A 439 -6.51 -29.35 -8.39
C VAL A 439 -6.23 -28.60 -7.08
N ILE A 440 -5.06 -28.78 -6.48
CA ILE A 440 -4.66 -28.04 -5.26
C ILE A 440 -4.55 -26.54 -5.54
N VAL A 441 -3.91 -26.14 -6.66
CA VAL A 441 -3.80 -24.72 -7.05
C VAL A 441 -5.16 -24.10 -7.39
N TRP A 442 -6.07 -24.87 -8.01
CA TRP A 442 -7.45 -24.43 -8.23
C TRP A 442 -8.18 -24.23 -6.88
N LEU A 443 -8.13 -25.22 -5.99
CA LEU A 443 -8.77 -25.17 -4.67
C LEU A 443 -8.22 -24.04 -3.80
N GLU A 444 -6.90 -23.84 -3.77
CA GLU A 444 -6.23 -22.74 -3.06
C GLU A 444 -6.73 -21.38 -3.55
N ARG A 445 -6.87 -21.21 -4.87
CA ARG A 445 -7.36 -19.96 -5.47
C ARG A 445 -8.83 -19.72 -5.15
N GLU A 446 -9.65 -20.75 -5.16
CA GLU A 446 -11.08 -20.69 -4.87
C GLU A 446 -11.31 -20.31 -3.40
N ILE A 447 -10.65 -21.02 -2.47
CA ILE A 447 -10.68 -20.72 -1.03
C ILE A 447 -10.14 -19.31 -0.77
N SER A 448 -9.02 -18.93 -1.40
CA SER A 448 -8.46 -17.58 -1.27
C SER A 448 -9.38 -16.50 -1.85
N ALA A 449 -10.12 -16.80 -2.93
CA ALA A 449 -11.05 -15.86 -3.53
C ALA A 449 -12.25 -15.59 -2.62
N GLY A 450 -12.86 -16.64 -2.06
CA GLY A 450 -13.91 -16.52 -1.05
C GLY A 450 -13.45 -15.75 0.20
N ILE A 451 -12.28 -16.12 0.77
CA ILE A 451 -11.73 -15.42 1.95
C ILE A 451 -11.46 -13.93 1.67
N GLN A 452 -11.09 -13.56 0.43
CA GLN A 452 -10.80 -12.19 -0.01
C GLN A 452 -12.00 -11.47 -0.64
N GLN A 453 -13.20 -12.08 -0.68
CA GLN A 453 -14.42 -11.53 -1.30
C GLN A 453 -14.21 -11.05 -2.75
N ARG A 454 -13.40 -11.78 -3.50
CA ARG A 454 -13.19 -11.55 -4.94
C ARG A 454 -13.79 -12.71 -5.74
N ILE A 455 -14.13 -12.44 -6.99
CA ILE A 455 -14.52 -13.47 -7.95
C ILE A 455 -13.35 -14.45 -8.14
N GLY A 456 -13.66 -15.75 -8.16
CA GLY A 456 -12.69 -16.82 -8.37
C GLY A 456 -12.13 -16.87 -9.80
N PRO A 457 -11.26 -17.86 -10.11
CA PRO A 457 -10.78 -18.13 -11.47
C PRO A 457 -11.86 -18.66 -12.45
N GLU A 458 -13.14 -18.29 -12.27
CA GLU A 458 -14.32 -18.84 -12.96
C GLU A 458 -14.37 -18.59 -14.47
N TYR A 459 -13.52 -17.71 -15.00
CA TYR A 459 -13.55 -17.27 -16.40
C TYR A 459 -13.35 -18.39 -17.43
N ALA A 460 -12.51 -19.39 -17.13
CA ALA A 460 -12.16 -20.43 -18.09
C ALA A 460 -12.89 -21.75 -17.78
N GLY A 461 -14.08 -21.91 -18.37
CA GLY A 461 -14.90 -23.11 -18.26
C GLY A 461 -15.73 -23.18 -16.97
N PRO A 462 -16.62 -24.18 -16.84
CA PRO A 462 -17.46 -24.33 -15.65
C PRO A 462 -16.60 -24.46 -14.39
N LEU A 463 -16.90 -23.63 -13.38
CA LEU A 463 -16.14 -23.52 -12.12
C LEU A 463 -14.64 -23.20 -12.32
N GLY A 464 -14.24 -22.60 -13.44
CA GLY A 464 -12.85 -22.14 -13.66
C GLY A 464 -11.79 -23.24 -13.86
N ILE A 465 -12.21 -24.50 -14.05
CA ILE A 465 -11.30 -25.66 -14.09
C ILE A 465 -10.25 -25.55 -15.22
N LEU A 466 -10.59 -24.93 -16.35
CA LEU A 466 -9.65 -24.77 -17.47
C LEU A 466 -8.57 -23.71 -17.19
N GLN A 467 -8.76 -22.84 -16.18
CA GLN A 467 -7.79 -21.81 -15.82
C GLN A 467 -6.51 -22.41 -15.24
N ALA A 468 -6.62 -23.50 -14.47
CA ALA A 468 -5.46 -24.22 -13.97
C ALA A 468 -4.64 -24.84 -15.11
N LEU A 469 -5.32 -25.48 -16.08
CA LEU A 469 -4.69 -26.00 -17.30
C LEU A 469 -4.01 -24.88 -18.11
N ALA A 470 -4.66 -23.73 -18.25
CA ALA A 470 -4.10 -22.57 -18.94
C ALA A 470 -2.83 -22.05 -18.26
N ASP A 471 -2.77 -21.98 -16.92
CA ASP A 471 -1.54 -21.58 -16.21
C ASP A 471 -0.44 -22.65 -16.27
N GLY A 472 -0.81 -23.94 -16.29
CA GLY A 472 0.11 -25.04 -16.54
C GLY A 472 0.80 -24.95 -17.91
N THR A 473 0.04 -24.71 -18.98
CA THR A 473 0.63 -24.46 -20.31
C THR A 473 1.41 -23.16 -20.34
N LYS A 474 0.91 -22.10 -19.70
CA LYS A 474 1.62 -20.82 -19.54
C LYS A 474 2.99 -21.00 -18.91
N LEU A 475 3.17 -21.92 -17.95
CA LEU A 475 4.45 -22.20 -17.28
C LEU A 475 5.49 -22.84 -18.22
N LEU A 476 5.06 -23.55 -19.26
CA LEU A 476 5.94 -24.12 -20.29
C LEU A 476 6.39 -23.06 -21.31
N PHE A 477 5.44 -22.25 -21.81
CA PHE A 477 5.67 -21.13 -22.76
C PHE A 477 6.10 -19.86 -22.05
N LYS A 478 7.23 -19.93 -21.36
CA LYS A 478 7.73 -18.90 -20.46
C LYS A 478 9.17 -18.51 -21.03
N GLU A 479 9.81 -17.32 -20.80
CA GLU A 479 11.24 -16.93 -21.17
C GLU A 479 12.39 -16.88 -20.06
N ASN A 480 13.57 -17.50 -20.25
CA ASN A 480 14.43 -18.12 -19.20
C ASN A 480 15.59 -17.17 -18.90
N LEU A 481 15.54 -16.52 -17.75
CA LEU A 481 16.51 -15.50 -17.43
C LEU A 481 17.69 -16.10 -16.65
N LEU A 482 18.70 -16.56 -17.39
CA LEU A 482 19.99 -16.98 -16.83
C LEU A 482 20.84 -15.75 -16.47
N PRO A 483 21.31 -15.61 -15.21
CA PRO A 483 22.10 -14.45 -14.80
C PRO A 483 23.51 -14.49 -15.42
N SER A 484 23.88 -13.46 -16.18
CA SER A 484 25.15 -13.37 -16.92
C SER A 484 26.43 -13.36 -16.07
N ARG A 485 26.30 -13.18 -14.76
CA ARG A 485 27.40 -13.25 -13.78
C ARG A 485 27.31 -14.45 -12.82
N GLY A 486 26.28 -15.28 -12.95
CA GLY A 486 26.07 -16.46 -12.11
C GLY A 486 26.94 -17.65 -12.52
N ASP A 487 27.18 -18.57 -11.59
CA ASP A 487 27.63 -19.92 -11.93
C ASP A 487 26.46 -20.70 -12.52
N THR A 488 26.48 -20.85 -13.84
CA THR A 488 25.42 -21.52 -14.61
C THR A 488 25.25 -23.00 -14.23
N ARG A 489 26.28 -23.66 -13.69
CA ARG A 489 26.19 -25.07 -13.25
C ARG A 489 25.45 -25.14 -11.93
N LEU A 490 25.87 -24.37 -10.93
CA LEU A 490 25.18 -24.32 -9.63
C LEU A 490 23.73 -23.84 -9.76
N PHE A 491 23.49 -22.81 -10.57
CA PHE A 491 22.15 -22.25 -10.82
C PHE A 491 21.21 -23.24 -11.53
N SER A 492 21.73 -24.12 -12.40
CA SER A 492 20.95 -25.15 -13.11
C SER A 492 20.78 -26.45 -12.32
N ILE A 493 21.78 -26.84 -11.53
CA ILE A 493 21.74 -28.05 -10.71
C ILE A 493 20.84 -27.87 -9.48
N GLY A 494 20.84 -26.69 -8.84
CA GLY A 494 20.03 -26.43 -7.65
C GLY A 494 18.53 -26.77 -7.79
N PRO A 495 17.80 -26.28 -8.82
CA PRO A 495 16.40 -26.62 -9.04
C PRO A 495 16.22 -28.09 -9.39
N SER A 496 17.19 -28.68 -10.10
CA SER A 496 17.17 -30.08 -10.47
C SER A 496 17.25 -30.99 -9.23
N VAL A 497 18.10 -30.67 -8.26
CA VAL A 497 18.20 -31.39 -6.97
C VAL A 497 16.89 -31.31 -6.18
N ALA A 498 16.27 -30.13 -6.14
CA ALA A 498 14.97 -29.94 -5.47
C ALA A 498 13.82 -30.72 -6.15
N VAL A 499 13.76 -30.71 -7.49
CA VAL A 499 12.71 -31.46 -8.22
C VAL A 499 12.94 -32.97 -8.14
N ILE A 500 14.18 -33.45 -8.26
CA ILE A 500 14.53 -34.88 -8.19
C ILE A 500 14.25 -35.44 -6.79
N SER A 501 14.56 -34.72 -5.72
CA SER A 501 14.23 -35.14 -4.35
C SER A 501 12.71 -35.26 -4.15
N ILE A 502 11.93 -34.28 -4.61
CA ILE A 502 10.46 -34.37 -4.55
C ILE A 502 9.95 -35.60 -5.31
N LEU A 503 10.41 -35.84 -6.55
CA LEU A 503 9.99 -37.01 -7.35
C LEU A 503 10.41 -38.35 -6.73
N LEU A 504 11.61 -38.44 -6.17
CA LEU A 504 12.07 -39.61 -5.43
C LEU A 504 11.22 -39.87 -4.18
N SER A 505 10.80 -38.83 -3.47
CA SER A 505 9.94 -38.96 -2.29
C SER A 505 8.60 -39.64 -2.62
N TYR A 506 8.03 -39.37 -3.80
CA TYR A 506 6.79 -39.99 -4.28
C TYR A 506 6.94 -41.47 -4.69
N SER A 507 8.16 -41.96 -4.97
CA SER A 507 8.36 -43.38 -5.32
C SER A 507 8.09 -44.35 -4.16
N VAL A 508 8.18 -43.84 -2.93
CA VAL A 508 8.10 -44.61 -1.68
C VAL A 508 6.70 -44.54 -1.04
N ILE A 509 5.88 -43.56 -1.43
CA ILE A 509 4.54 -43.35 -0.87
C ILE A 509 3.58 -44.42 -1.42
N PRO A 510 2.94 -45.24 -0.56
CA PRO A 510 1.97 -46.22 -1.01
C PRO A 510 0.62 -45.55 -1.31
N PHE A 511 0.24 -45.47 -2.59
CA PHE A 511 -1.03 -44.88 -3.01
C PHE A 511 -2.22 -45.86 -2.86
N SER A 512 -1.95 -47.17 -2.86
CA SER A 512 -2.94 -48.23 -2.64
C SER A 512 -2.22 -49.57 -2.37
N TYR A 513 -2.90 -50.54 -1.78
CA TYR A 513 -2.41 -51.92 -1.56
C TYR A 513 -1.86 -52.63 -2.80
N ARG A 514 -2.15 -52.14 -4.02
CA ARG A 514 -1.61 -52.65 -5.30
C ARG A 514 -0.80 -51.63 -6.10
N PHE A 515 -0.55 -50.44 -5.54
CA PHE A 515 0.11 -49.32 -6.21
C PHE A 515 1.18 -48.72 -5.29
N ILE A 516 2.34 -49.39 -5.29
CA ILE A 516 3.57 -49.01 -4.61
C ILE A 516 4.68 -49.11 -5.66
N LEU A 517 5.41 -48.03 -5.94
CA LEU A 517 6.48 -48.04 -6.96
C LEU A 517 7.73 -48.75 -6.45
N ALA A 518 8.11 -48.48 -5.20
CA ALA A 518 9.21 -49.15 -4.51
C ALA A 518 8.78 -49.52 -3.08
N ASP A 519 8.53 -50.81 -2.86
CA ASP A 519 8.28 -51.34 -1.50
C ASP A 519 9.62 -51.46 -0.76
N LEU A 520 9.86 -50.53 0.15
CA LEU A 520 11.10 -50.41 0.92
C LEU A 520 10.77 -50.45 2.41
N SER A 521 11.35 -51.41 3.12
CA SER A 521 11.20 -51.59 4.58
C SER A 521 11.64 -50.37 5.41
N ILE A 522 12.44 -49.47 4.81
CA ILE A 522 12.96 -48.22 5.40
C ILE A 522 12.20 -47.00 4.86
N GLY A 523 11.05 -47.19 4.19
CA GLY A 523 10.42 -46.18 3.33
C GLY A 523 10.17 -44.81 3.98
N ILE A 524 9.64 -44.78 5.20
CA ILE A 524 9.40 -43.52 5.94
C ILE A 524 10.71 -42.75 6.21
N PHE A 525 11.79 -43.45 6.54
CA PHE A 525 13.10 -42.83 6.77
C PHE A 525 13.78 -42.40 5.47
N LEU A 526 13.59 -43.15 4.38
CA LEU A 526 14.07 -42.74 3.05
C LEU A 526 13.33 -41.48 2.56
N TRP A 527 12.02 -41.40 2.78
CA TRP A 527 11.22 -40.22 2.47
C TRP A 527 11.75 -38.97 3.20
N ILE A 528 12.02 -39.08 4.51
CA ILE A 528 12.67 -38.03 5.31
C ILE A 528 14.06 -37.66 4.77
N ALA A 529 14.92 -38.65 4.52
CA ALA A 529 16.29 -38.40 4.07
C ALA A 529 16.31 -37.68 2.71
N VAL A 530 15.44 -38.10 1.80
CA VAL A 530 15.30 -37.51 0.47
C VAL A 530 14.69 -36.10 0.55
N SER A 531 13.69 -35.83 1.40
CA SER A 531 13.13 -34.48 1.53
C SER A 531 14.16 -33.46 1.99
N SER A 532 15.10 -33.87 2.87
CA SER A 532 16.16 -32.99 3.38
C SER A 532 17.18 -32.50 2.33
N LEU A 533 17.11 -33.02 1.10
CA LEU A 533 17.91 -32.53 -0.04
C LEU A 533 17.29 -31.31 -0.74
N ALA A 534 15.99 -31.04 -0.56
CA ALA A 534 15.32 -29.90 -1.19
C ALA A 534 15.84 -28.52 -0.70
N PRO A 535 16.08 -28.28 0.61
CA PRO A 535 16.71 -27.05 1.10
C PRO A 535 18.10 -26.81 0.51
N VAL A 536 18.88 -27.88 0.27
CA VAL A 536 20.21 -27.80 -0.35
C VAL A 536 20.09 -27.29 -1.80
N GLY A 537 19.12 -27.79 -2.56
CA GLY A 537 18.81 -27.30 -3.90
C GLY A 537 18.47 -25.80 -3.93
N LEU A 538 17.66 -25.33 -2.98
CA LEU A 538 17.30 -23.91 -2.84
C LEU A 538 18.52 -23.02 -2.54
N LEU A 539 19.41 -23.45 -1.62
CA LEU A 539 20.64 -22.74 -1.31
C LEU A 539 21.60 -22.69 -2.51
N MET A 540 21.75 -23.80 -3.23
CA MET A 540 22.57 -23.87 -4.45
C MET A 540 22.06 -22.92 -5.54
N SER A 541 20.74 -22.83 -5.75
CA SER A 541 20.14 -21.86 -6.68
C SER A 541 20.38 -20.41 -6.26
N GLY A 542 20.16 -20.10 -4.97
CA GLY A 542 20.40 -18.75 -4.42
C GLY A 542 21.84 -18.31 -4.58
N TYR A 543 22.80 -19.19 -4.21
CA TYR A 543 24.23 -18.93 -4.31
C TYR A 543 24.72 -18.87 -5.77
N GLY A 544 24.32 -19.82 -6.61
CA GLY A 544 24.71 -19.91 -8.01
C GLY A 544 24.33 -18.70 -8.86
N SER A 545 23.32 -17.93 -8.45
CA SER A 545 22.94 -16.68 -9.11
C SER A 545 24.00 -15.55 -9.02
N ASN A 546 24.99 -15.68 -8.12
CA ASN A 546 26.00 -14.66 -7.81
C ASN A 546 25.41 -13.27 -7.47
N ASN A 547 24.23 -13.26 -6.83
CA ASN A 547 23.54 -12.07 -6.36
C ASN A 547 23.23 -12.19 -4.86
N LYS A 548 23.71 -11.22 -4.05
CA LYS A 548 23.47 -11.19 -2.60
C LYS A 548 21.98 -11.26 -2.24
N TYR A 549 21.10 -10.61 -3.03
CA TYR A 549 19.66 -10.64 -2.77
C TYR A 549 19.04 -12.02 -3.02
N SER A 550 19.43 -12.68 -4.12
CA SER A 550 18.99 -14.04 -4.43
C SER A 550 19.53 -15.07 -3.44
N PHE A 551 20.75 -14.88 -2.92
CA PHE A 551 21.30 -15.71 -1.85
C PHE A 551 20.57 -15.52 -0.52
N LEU A 552 20.25 -14.28 -0.12
CA LEU A 552 19.40 -14.00 1.04
C LEU A 552 17.98 -14.58 0.87
N GLY A 553 17.41 -14.55 -0.33
CA GLY A 553 16.15 -15.21 -0.66
C GLY A 553 16.23 -16.74 -0.50
N GLY A 554 17.30 -17.36 -1.03
CA GLY A 554 17.57 -18.79 -0.86
C GLY A 554 17.76 -19.20 0.59
N LEU A 555 18.49 -18.40 1.38
CA LEU A 555 18.67 -18.61 2.83
C LEU A 555 17.34 -18.55 3.58
N ARG A 556 16.48 -17.57 3.31
CA ARG A 556 15.14 -17.47 3.93
C ARG A 556 14.26 -18.66 3.55
N ALA A 557 14.23 -19.06 2.29
CA ALA A 557 13.46 -20.22 1.83
C ALA A 557 13.95 -21.53 2.46
N ALA A 558 15.28 -21.72 2.55
CA ALA A 558 15.86 -22.88 3.21
C ALA A 558 15.59 -22.90 4.72
N ALA A 559 15.75 -21.76 5.41
CA ALA A 559 15.44 -21.63 6.84
C ALA A 559 13.95 -21.95 7.12
N GLN A 560 13.04 -21.49 6.25
CA GLN A 560 11.62 -21.84 6.34
C GLN A 560 11.38 -23.34 6.14
N SER A 561 11.97 -23.97 5.12
CA SER A 561 11.82 -25.42 4.87
C SER A 561 12.35 -26.25 6.06
N ILE A 562 13.55 -25.93 6.53
CA ILE A 562 14.19 -26.58 7.68
C ILE A 562 13.34 -26.43 8.96
N SER A 563 12.69 -25.26 9.15
CA SER A 563 11.80 -25.01 10.29
C SER A 563 10.54 -25.89 10.30
N TYR A 564 10.11 -26.42 9.15
CA TYR A 564 9.02 -27.41 9.07
C TYR A 564 9.53 -28.85 9.07
N GLU A 565 10.67 -29.12 8.43
CA GLU A 565 11.28 -30.44 8.35
C GLU A 565 11.79 -30.93 9.73
N ILE A 566 12.43 -30.08 10.55
CA ILE A 566 12.93 -30.50 11.86
C ILE A 566 11.79 -30.97 12.80
N PRO A 567 10.70 -30.21 13.02
CA PRO A 567 9.57 -30.70 13.81
C PRO A 567 8.91 -31.96 13.23
N LEU A 568 8.74 -32.04 11.91
CA LEU A 568 8.14 -33.20 11.25
C LEU A 568 8.99 -34.47 11.44
N THR A 569 10.29 -34.37 11.23
CA THR A 569 11.23 -35.49 11.40
C THR A 569 11.31 -35.95 12.85
N LEU A 570 11.34 -35.03 13.82
CA LEU A 570 11.27 -35.37 15.25
C LEU A 570 9.96 -36.08 15.61
N CYS A 571 8.81 -35.60 15.11
CA CYS A 571 7.51 -36.25 15.30
C CYS A 571 7.50 -37.68 14.73
N VAL A 572 7.88 -37.85 13.46
CA VAL A 572 7.87 -39.17 12.79
C VAL A 572 8.88 -40.13 13.43
N LEU A 573 10.06 -39.65 13.81
CA LEU A 573 11.06 -40.45 14.53
C LEU A 573 10.52 -40.90 15.90
N SER A 574 9.86 -40.02 16.66
CA SER A 574 9.28 -40.38 17.96
C SER A 574 8.19 -41.45 17.87
N ILE A 575 7.34 -41.39 16.83
CA ILE A 575 6.31 -42.41 16.55
C ILE A 575 6.98 -43.72 16.14
N SER A 576 7.98 -43.66 15.26
CA SER A 576 8.73 -44.83 14.79
C SER A 576 9.45 -45.54 15.93
N LEU A 577 10.14 -44.80 16.81
CA LEU A 577 10.81 -45.35 17.98
C LEU A 577 9.82 -45.97 18.98
N ARG A 578 8.65 -45.37 19.19
CA ARG A 578 7.58 -45.98 20.00
C ARG A 578 7.06 -47.28 19.39
N ALA A 579 6.84 -47.33 18.08
CA ALA A 579 6.40 -48.54 17.38
C ALA A 579 7.47 -49.65 17.42
N ILE A 580 8.74 -49.29 17.24
CA ILE A 580 9.88 -50.22 17.37
C ILE A 580 9.98 -50.74 18.81
N ARG A 581 9.88 -49.89 19.83
CA ARG A 581 9.93 -50.29 21.25
C ARG A 581 8.77 -51.20 21.64
N ALA A 582 7.56 -50.93 21.13
CA ALA A 582 6.41 -51.82 21.31
C ALA A 582 6.66 -53.20 20.68
N LYS A 583 7.24 -53.24 19.47
CA LYS A 583 7.54 -54.49 18.76
C LYS A 583 8.70 -55.29 19.38
N TYR A 584 9.72 -54.62 19.93
CA TYR A 584 10.80 -55.29 20.67
C TYR A 584 10.33 -55.83 22.03
N ALA A 585 9.41 -55.12 22.71
CA ALA A 585 8.82 -55.58 23.96
C ALA A 585 7.99 -56.87 23.83
N GLU A 586 7.55 -57.23 22.60
CA GLU A 586 6.87 -58.51 22.31
C GLU A 586 7.85 -59.67 22.02
N CYS A 587 9.12 -59.42 21.71
CA CYS A 587 10.02 -60.44 21.13
C CYS A 587 11.15 -60.95 22.04
N GLU A 588 11.64 -60.19 23.03
CA GLU A 588 12.75 -60.65 23.88
C GLU A 588 12.56 -60.34 25.37
N ARG A 589 12.22 -61.39 26.15
CA ARG A 589 12.45 -61.46 27.61
C ARG A 589 12.83 -62.88 28.03
N LEU A 590 14.13 -63.10 28.25
CA LEU A 590 14.65 -64.17 29.11
C LEU A 590 14.59 -63.70 30.59
N PRO A 591 14.57 -64.62 31.57
CA PRO A 591 14.30 -64.25 32.95
C PRO A 591 15.54 -63.68 33.67
N PHE A 592 15.55 -62.35 33.84
CA PHE A 592 16.09 -61.58 34.98
C PHE A 592 17.36 -62.10 35.68
N ASP A 593 18.50 -61.44 35.44
CA ASP A 593 19.58 -61.31 36.44
C ASP A 593 19.35 -60.03 37.25
N LEU A 594 19.24 -60.14 38.58
CA LEU A 594 18.88 -59.02 39.46
C LEU A 594 19.98 -57.94 39.67
N PRO A 595 21.29 -58.25 39.74
CA PRO A 595 22.30 -57.24 40.12
C PRO A 595 22.45 -56.11 39.09
N GLU A 596 22.47 -56.47 37.80
CA GLU A 596 22.67 -55.53 36.70
C GLU A 596 21.42 -54.66 36.47
N ALA A 597 20.23 -55.23 36.75
CA ALA A 597 18.96 -54.51 36.70
C ALA A 597 18.84 -53.41 37.76
N GLU A 598 19.42 -53.55 38.96
CA GLU A 598 19.40 -52.50 39.98
C GLU A 598 20.33 -51.32 39.63
N GLU A 599 21.52 -51.57 39.07
CA GLU A 599 22.40 -50.48 38.60
C GLU A 599 21.79 -49.73 37.41
N GLU A 600 21.22 -50.42 36.40
CA GLU A 600 20.51 -49.74 35.30
C GLU A 600 19.25 -49.01 35.76
N LEU A 601 18.48 -49.55 36.72
CA LEU A 601 17.31 -48.85 37.27
C LEU A 601 17.69 -47.58 38.05
N VAL A 602 18.78 -47.60 38.83
CA VAL A 602 19.21 -46.43 39.60
C VAL A 602 19.88 -45.39 38.70
N ALA A 603 20.73 -45.80 37.76
CA ALA A 603 21.35 -44.90 36.78
C ALA A 603 20.31 -44.31 35.81
N GLY A 604 19.37 -45.13 35.33
CA GLY A 604 18.23 -44.70 34.52
C GLY A 604 17.30 -43.77 35.28
N TYR A 605 16.97 -44.06 36.54
CA TYR A 605 16.14 -43.16 37.35
C TYR A 605 16.81 -41.79 37.56
N GLN A 606 18.13 -41.74 37.84
CA GLN A 606 18.83 -40.47 38.01
C GLN A 606 19.06 -39.69 36.71
N THR A 607 19.06 -40.33 35.53
CA THR A 607 19.26 -39.63 34.24
C THR A 607 17.97 -39.35 33.50
N GLU A 608 16.94 -40.19 33.63
CA GLU A 608 15.63 -39.98 32.97
C GLU A 608 14.69 -39.08 33.79
N TYR A 609 14.68 -39.15 35.13
CA TYR A 609 13.70 -38.42 35.96
C TYR A 609 14.17 -37.06 36.49
N SER A 610 15.48 -36.79 36.57
CA SER A 610 15.99 -35.49 37.06
C SER A 610 15.61 -34.33 36.13
N ASP A 611 15.76 -34.55 34.82
CA ASP A 611 15.39 -33.57 33.79
C ASP A 611 13.90 -33.61 33.44
N MET A 612 13.19 -34.68 33.82
CA MET A 612 11.76 -34.81 33.50
C MET A 612 10.91 -33.75 34.20
N PHE A 613 11.23 -33.31 35.43
CA PHE A 613 10.43 -32.26 36.12
C PHE A 613 10.57 -30.87 35.48
N PRO A 614 11.80 -30.36 35.19
CA PRO A 614 12.01 -29.19 34.35
C PRO A 614 11.37 -29.32 32.97
N MET A 615 11.55 -30.47 32.30
CA MET A 615 10.97 -30.73 30.98
C MET A 615 9.44 -30.73 31.02
N LEU A 616 8.80 -31.35 32.01
CA LEU A 616 7.34 -31.41 32.13
C LEU A 616 6.75 -30.03 32.46
N THR A 617 7.40 -29.25 33.33
CA THR A 617 6.95 -27.87 33.61
C THR A 617 7.14 -26.95 32.40
N GLN A 618 8.24 -27.09 31.66
CA GLN A 618 8.43 -26.40 30.38
C GLN A 618 7.41 -26.85 29.33
N PHE A 619 7.11 -28.15 29.24
CA PHE A 619 6.11 -28.70 28.30
C PHE A 619 4.68 -28.31 28.68
N LEU A 620 4.35 -28.19 29.96
CA LEU A 620 3.06 -27.67 30.44
C LEU A 620 2.93 -26.17 30.17
N ASN A 621 4.00 -25.38 30.35
CA ASN A 621 4.00 -23.96 30.03
C ASN A 621 3.90 -23.72 28.51
N SER A 622 4.72 -24.39 27.71
CA SER A 622 4.62 -24.41 26.24
C SER A 622 3.28 -24.97 25.77
N GLY A 623 2.70 -25.93 26.49
CA GLY A 623 1.36 -26.49 26.26
C GLY A 623 0.26 -25.46 26.49
N GLN A 624 0.32 -24.68 27.58
CA GLN A 624 -0.61 -23.58 27.81
C GLN A 624 -0.44 -22.46 26.77
N GLN A 625 0.80 -22.14 26.37
CA GLN A 625 1.07 -21.17 25.32
C GLN A 625 0.54 -21.63 23.96
N THR A 626 0.78 -22.88 23.57
CA THR A 626 0.26 -23.47 22.32
C THR A 626 -1.25 -23.61 22.33
N ILE A 627 -1.90 -23.97 23.45
CA ILE A 627 -3.37 -23.97 23.56
C ILE A 627 -3.94 -22.55 23.42
N ARG A 628 -3.30 -21.53 24.01
CA ARG A 628 -3.69 -20.11 23.82
C ARG A 628 -3.51 -19.70 22.36
N ALA A 629 -2.34 -19.96 21.76
CA ALA A 629 -2.06 -19.66 20.36
C ALA A 629 -3.05 -20.36 19.41
N ALA A 630 -3.30 -21.66 19.59
CA ALA A 630 -4.28 -22.42 18.81
C ALA A 630 -5.71 -21.87 18.95
N ARG A 631 -6.10 -21.40 20.15
CA ARG A 631 -7.39 -20.72 20.36
C ARG A 631 -7.48 -19.39 19.60
N TYR A 632 -6.41 -18.59 19.58
CA TYR A 632 -6.38 -17.33 18.82
C TYR A 632 -6.32 -17.56 17.30
N ILE A 633 -5.53 -18.53 16.84
CA ILE A 633 -5.49 -18.96 15.43
C ILE A 633 -6.88 -19.46 15.00
N GLY A 634 -7.54 -20.28 15.83
CA GLY A 634 -8.91 -20.72 15.58
C GLY A 634 -9.94 -19.58 15.54
N GLN A 635 -9.80 -18.55 16.38
CA GLN A 635 -10.64 -17.36 16.31
C GLN A 635 -10.40 -16.55 15.02
N GLY A 636 -9.13 -16.36 14.63
CA GLY A 636 -8.79 -15.72 13.36
C GLY A 636 -9.34 -16.48 12.16
N PHE A 637 -9.21 -17.82 12.16
CA PHE A 637 -9.72 -18.69 11.11
C PHE A 637 -11.25 -18.67 11.03
N MET A 638 -11.97 -18.64 12.16
CA MET A 638 -13.42 -18.50 12.18
C MET A 638 -13.89 -17.14 11.61
N ILE A 639 -13.14 -16.06 11.87
CA ILE A 639 -13.42 -14.75 11.26
C ILE A 639 -13.21 -14.84 9.75
N THR A 640 -12.04 -15.28 9.27
CA THR A 640 -11.75 -15.35 7.82
C THR A 640 -12.69 -16.30 7.07
N LEU A 641 -13.11 -17.42 7.68
CA LEU A 641 -14.09 -18.32 7.10
C LEU A 641 -15.49 -17.70 7.02
N SER A 642 -15.83 -16.76 7.93
CA SER A 642 -17.10 -16.01 7.84
C SER A 642 -17.15 -15.06 6.63
N HIS A 643 -15.99 -14.61 6.11
CA HIS A 643 -15.94 -13.82 4.88
C HIS A 643 -16.22 -14.65 3.63
N ALA A 644 -15.88 -15.94 3.62
CA ALA A 644 -16.10 -16.84 2.49
C ALA A 644 -17.59 -17.10 2.16
N ASN A 645 -18.50 -16.82 3.10
CA ASN A 645 -19.94 -16.91 2.90
C ASN A 645 -20.59 -15.55 2.52
N ARG A 646 -19.81 -14.47 2.36
CA ARG A 646 -20.31 -13.16 1.90
C ARG A 646 -20.18 -13.07 0.37
N LEU A 647 -21.01 -12.24 -0.27
CA LEU A 647 -20.97 -12.04 -1.72
C LEU A 647 -19.66 -11.36 -2.16
N PRO A 648 -19.14 -11.65 -3.37
CA PRO A 648 -17.91 -11.05 -3.87
C PRO A 648 -18.12 -9.58 -4.26
N VAL A 649 -17.22 -8.71 -3.82
CA VAL A 649 -17.31 -7.24 -4.04
C VAL A 649 -16.78 -6.83 -5.41
N THR A 650 -15.83 -7.59 -5.96
CA THR A 650 -15.24 -7.34 -7.29
C THR A 650 -16.23 -7.62 -8.42
N ILE A 651 -16.05 -6.96 -9.57
CA ILE A 651 -16.83 -7.15 -10.82
C ILE A 651 -16.03 -7.91 -11.89
N GLN A 652 -16.70 -8.53 -12.87
CA GLN A 652 -16.03 -9.17 -14.03
C GLN A 652 -15.64 -8.17 -15.14
N TYR A 653 -14.67 -7.29 -14.88
CA TYR A 653 -14.11 -6.42 -15.92
C TYR A 653 -13.38 -7.24 -17.02
N PRO A 654 -13.55 -6.98 -18.32
CA PRO A 654 -14.23 -5.83 -18.94
C PRO A 654 -15.72 -6.02 -19.28
N TYR A 655 -16.31 -7.18 -18.99
CA TYR A 655 -17.70 -7.53 -19.34
C TYR A 655 -18.74 -6.81 -18.46
N GLU A 656 -18.37 -6.55 -17.21
CA GLU A 656 -19.12 -5.74 -16.26
C GLU A 656 -18.39 -4.40 -16.05
N LYS A 657 -19.13 -3.30 -16.11
CA LYS A 657 -18.60 -1.94 -15.88
C LYS A 657 -19.42 -1.20 -14.83
N LEU A 658 -18.72 -0.42 -14.01
CA LEU A 658 -19.33 0.46 -13.01
C LEU A 658 -19.87 1.71 -13.69
N ILE A 659 -21.08 2.11 -13.29
CA ILE A 659 -21.61 3.44 -13.61
C ILE A 659 -20.83 4.46 -12.78
N THR A 660 -20.12 5.37 -13.45
CA THR A 660 -19.38 6.45 -12.80
C THR A 660 -20.33 7.52 -12.24
N SER A 661 -19.85 8.35 -11.32
CA SER A 661 -20.65 9.44 -10.76
C SER A 661 -20.94 10.56 -11.77
N ASP A 662 -22.08 11.25 -11.64
CA ASP A 662 -22.49 12.40 -12.49
C ASP A 662 -21.43 13.52 -12.63
N ARG A 663 -20.46 13.56 -11.71
CA ARG A 663 -19.40 14.56 -11.65
C ARG A 663 -18.05 14.05 -12.17
N PHE A 664 -17.98 12.80 -12.61
CA PHE A 664 -16.75 12.13 -13.00
C PHE A 664 -15.93 12.94 -14.01
N ARG A 665 -14.62 13.02 -13.78
CA ARG A 665 -13.68 13.80 -14.61
C ARG A 665 -12.91 12.90 -15.58
N GLY A 666 -13.65 12.32 -16.53
CA GLY A 666 -13.10 11.51 -17.62
C GLY A 666 -12.56 12.34 -18.79
N ARG A 667 -12.75 11.84 -20.02
CA ARG A 667 -12.36 12.57 -21.24
C ARG A 667 -13.04 13.94 -21.30
N ILE A 668 -12.34 14.92 -21.85
CA ILE A 668 -12.91 16.25 -22.11
C ILE A 668 -13.60 16.22 -23.49
N HIS A 669 -14.88 16.56 -23.52
CA HIS A 669 -15.62 16.83 -24.75
C HIS A 669 -15.49 18.32 -25.13
N PHE A 670 -15.43 18.62 -26.43
CA PHE A 670 -15.26 19.98 -26.95
C PHE A 670 -16.28 20.33 -28.04
N GLU A 671 -17.10 21.33 -27.78
CA GLU A 671 -18.03 21.92 -28.73
C GLU A 671 -17.39 23.09 -29.48
N PHE A 672 -16.96 22.83 -30.72
CA PHE A 672 -16.26 23.80 -31.57
C PHE A 672 -17.03 25.13 -31.73
N ASP A 673 -18.33 25.06 -32.02
CA ASP A 673 -19.17 26.23 -32.33
C ASP A 673 -19.37 27.20 -31.16
N LYS A 674 -19.23 26.71 -29.92
CA LYS A 674 -19.31 27.52 -28.69
C LYS A 674 -17.99 28.20 -28.34
N CYS A 675 -16.88 27.90 -29.02
CA CYS A 675 -15.56 28.40 -28.63
C CYS A 675 -15.28 29.82 -29.17
N ILE A 676 -14.83 30.72 -28.28
CA ILE A 676 -14.46 32.11 -28.60
C ILE A 676 -12.95 32.38 -28.61
N ALA A 677 -12.11 31.33 -28.59
CA ALA A 677 -10.64 31.44 -28.60
C ALA A 677 -10.06 32.43 -27.55
N CYS A 678 -10.60 32.41 -26.33
CA CYS A 678 -10.24 33.32 -25.23
C CYS A 678 -8.98 32.90 -24.43
N GLU A 679 -8.39 31.74 -24.73
CA GLU A 679 -7.18 31.18 -24.09
C GLU A 679 -7.26 31.06 -22.56
N VAL A 680 -8.47 31.12 -21.97
CA VAL A 680 -8.65 30.93 -20.51
C VAL A 680 -8.29 29.50 -20.11
N CYS A 681 -8.71 28.50 -20.90
CA CYS A 681 -8.38 27.09 -20.67
C CYS A 681 -6.85 26.81 -20.65
N VAL A 682 -6.06 27.55 -21.43
CA VAL A 682 -4.59 27.49 -21.42
C VAL A 682 -4.07 28.10 -20.12
N ARG A 683 -4.47 29.35 -19.82
CA ARG A 683 -3.98 30.12 -18.66
C ARG A 683 -4.32 29.51 -17.29
N VAL A 684 -5.43 28.77 -17.17
CA VAL A 684 -5.78 28.05 -15.93
C VAL A 684 -5.22 26.63 -15.86
N CYS A 685 -4.58 26.16 -16.94
CA CYS A 685 -3.96 24.85 -16.96
C CYS A 685 -2.72 24.85 -16.04
N PRO A 686 -2.53 23.81 -15.20
CA PRO A 686 -1.30 23.65 -14.41
C PRO A 686 -0.06 23.38 -15.28
N ILE A 687 -0.26 22.69 -16.41
CA ILE A 687 0.78 22.10 -17.27
C ILE A 687 0.89 22.83 -18.64
N ASP A 688 0.05 23.86 -18.87
CA ASP A 688 -0.01 24.60 -20.14
C ASP A 688 -0.30 23.68 -21.37
N LEU A 689 -1.20 22.72 -21.17
CA LEU A 689 -1.45 21.60 -22.09
C LEU A 689 -2.34 21.90 -23.33
N PRO A 690 -3.46 22.65 -23.24
CA PRO A 690 -4.32 22.85 -24.39
C PRO A 690 -3.67 23.77 -25.42
N VAL A 691 -3.57 23.33 -26.67
CA VAL A 691 -3.08 24.16 -27.79
C VAL A 691 -4.28 24.80 -28.48
N VAL A 692 -4.22 26.12 -28.70
CA VAL A 692 -5.34 26.91 -29.23
C VAL A 692 -4.85 27.83 -30.35
N ASP A 693 -5.02 27.38 -31.60
CA ASP A 693 -4.65 28.18 -32.76
C ASP A 693 -5.86 29.03 -33.21
N TRP A 694 -5.65 30.33 -33.40
CA TRP A 694 -6.70 31.25 -33.83
C TRP A 694 -6.17 32.31 -34.79
N LYS A 695 -7.06 32.82 -35.65
CA LYS A 695 -6.80 33.95 -36.55
C LYS A 695 -7.69 35.13 -36.17
N LEU A 696 -7.13 36.34 -36.16
CA LEU A 696 -7.95 37.55 -36.06
C LEU A 696 -8.55 37.87 -37.42
N GLU A 697 -9.88 37.90 -37.52
CA GLU A 697 -10.56 38.48 -38.66
C GLU A 697 -10.75 39.98 -38.37
N THR A 698 -9.90 40.80 -38.99
CA THR A 698 -9.79 42.26 -38.76
C THR A 698 -11.11 42.99 -38.95
N ASP A 699 -11.90 42.54 -39.91
CA ASP A 699 -13.08 43.22 -40.42
C ASP A 699 -14.25 43.12 -39.42
N ILE A 700 -14.27 42.04 -38.62
CA ILE A 700 -15.28 41.76 -37.59
C ILE A 700 -14.68 41.95 -36.17
N ARG A 701 -13.37 42.21 -36.07
CA ARG A 701 -12.58 42.21 -34.81
C ARG A 701 -12.78 40.96 -33.95
N LYS A 702 -13.09 39.83 -34.57
CA LYS A 702 -13.38 38.55 -33.90
C LYS A 702 -12.23 37.58 -34.07
N LYS A 703 -11.87 36.85 -33.00
CA LYS A 703 -10.99 35.69 -33.09
C LYS A 703 -11.77 34.51 -33.68
N ARG A 704 -11.25 33.91 -34.74
CA ARG A 704 -11.74 32.65 -35.30
C ARG A 704 -10.79 31.52 -34.90
N LEU A 705 -11.34 30.47 -34.29
CA LEU A 705 -10.58 29.27 -33.95
C LEU A 705 -10.21 28.51 -35.25
N LEU A 706 -8.97 28.00 -35.29
CA LEU A 706 -8.46 27.15 -36.38
C LEU A 706 -8.30 25.70 -35.92
N ASN A 707 -7.68 25.51 -34.75
CA ASN A 707 -7.36 24.22 -34.19
C ASN A 707 -7.42 24.26 -32.65
N TYR A 708 -7.81 23.14 -32.06
CA TYR A 708 -7.81 22.90 -30.62
C TYR A 708 -7.37 21.46 -30.36
N SER A 709 -6.34 21.25 -29.53
CA SER A 709 -5.88 19.90 -29.17
C SER A 709 -5.44 19.79 -27.72
N ILE A 710 -5.50 18.55 -27.19
CA ILE A 710 -5.11 18.19 -25.81
C ILE A 710 -4.41 16.81 -25.85
N ASP A 711 -3.22 16.70 -25.25
CA ASP A 711 -2.53 15.41 -25.03
C ASP A 711 -2.94 14.79 -23.68
N PHE A 712 -3.83 13.80 -23.73
CA PHE A 712 -4.30 13.07 -22.55
C PHE A 712 -3.21 12.24 -21.87
N GLY A 713 -2.09 11.93 -22.54
CA GLY A 713 -0.92 11.29 -21.95
C GLY A 713 -0.12 12.20 -20.99
N ILE A 714 -0.44 13.51 -20.96
CA ILE A 714 0.12 14.49 -20.01
C ILE A 714 -0.98 15.09 -19.11
N CYS A 715 -2.25 15.03 -19.53
CA CYS A 715 -3.38 15.56 -18.77
C CYS A 715 -3.49 14.95 -17.36
N ILE A 716 -3.78 15.80 -16.37
CA ILE A 716 -3.97 15.39 -14.97
C ILE A 716 -5.43 15.51 -14.49
N PHE A 717 -6.39 15.64 -15.40
CA PHE A 717 -7.83 15.62 -15.13
C PHE A 717 -8.29 16.58 -14.00
N CYS A 718 -7.60 17.73 -13.87
CA CYS A 718 -7.83 18.68 -12.77
C CYS A 718 -9.18 19.41 -12.84
N GLY A 719 -9.84 19.48 -14.01
CA GLY A 719 -11.13 20.17 -14.17
C GLY A 719 -11.06 21.69 -14.38
N ASN A 720 -9.93 22.35 -14.08
CA ASN A 720 -9.80 23.81 -14.18
C ASN A 720 -10.23 24.38 -15.55
N CYS A 721 -9.86 23.73 -16.66
CA CYS A 721 -10.20 24.18 -18.02
C CYS A 721 -11.71 24.15 -18.32
N VAL A 722 -12.46 23.25 -17.68
CA VAL A 722 -13.94 23.17 -17.75
C VAL A 722 -14.56 24.17 -16.78
N GLU A 723 -14.09 24.23 -15.53
CA GLU A 723 -14.63 25.11 -14.47
C GLU A 723 -14.57 26.61 -14.83
N TYR A 724 -13.47 27.06 -15.46
CA TYR A 724 -13.27 28.45 -15.84
C TYR A 724 -13.64 28.78 -17.29
N CYS A 725 -14.21 27.84 -18.05
CA CYS A 725 -14.63 28.11 -19.44
C CYS A 725 -15.80 29.10 -19.48
N PRO A 726 -15.70 30.24 -20.21
CA PRO A 726 -16.78 31.23 -20.20
C PRO A 726 -18.01 30.83 -21.02
N THR A 727 -17.83 30.09 -22.11
CA THR A 727 -18.93 29.71 -23.01
C THR A 727 -19.43 28.29 -22.81
N ASN A 728 -18.85 27.53 -21.88
CA ASN A 728 -19.13 26.11 -21.66
C ASN A 728 -18.95 25.27 -22.94
N CYS A 729 -17.95 25.60 -23.77
CA CYS A 729 -17.55 24.76 -24.91
C CYS A 729 -16.78 23.50 -24.50
N LEU A 730 -16.42 23.36 -23.23
CA LEU A 730 -15.74 22.19 -22.68
C LEU A 730 -16.64 21.56 -21.60
N SER A 731 -16.79 20.25 -21.65
CA SER A 731 -17.45 19.45 -20.61
C SER A 731 -16.63 18.21 -20.28
N MET A 732 -16.85 17.63 -19.10
CA MET A 732 -16.32 16.30 -18.75
C MET A 732 -17.29 15.23 -19.24
N THR A 733 -16.76 14.07 -19.59
CA THR A 733 -17.55 12.86 -19.89
C THR A 733 -17.27 11.76 -18.87
N GLU A 734 -18.14 10.75 -18.86
CA GLU A 734 -18.05 9.54 -18.03
C GLU A 734 -16.94 8.56 -18.49
N GLU A 735 -16.31 8.82 -19.64
CA GLU A 735 -15.37 7.92 -20.30
C GLU A 735 -14.00 7.91 -19.61
N TYR A 736 -13.63 6.77 -19.04
CA TYR A 736 -12.36 6.55 -18.33
C TYR A 736 -11.37 5.63 -19.07
N GLU A 737 -11.80 4.90 -20.11
CA GLU A 737 -10.99 3.95 -20.86
C GLU A 737 -10.23 4.62 -22.00
N LEU A 738 -9.10 5.27 -21.68
CA LEU A 738 -8.24 5.97 -22.63
C LEU A 738 -7.01 5.15 -23.07
N SER A 739 -7.06 3.81 -22.97
CA SER A 739 -5.92 2.95 -23.30
C SER A 739 -5.70 2.83 -24.82
N THR A 740 -4.53 3.25 -25.29
CA THR A 740 -4.09 3.15 -26.69
C THR A 740 -2.82 2.30 -26.80
N TYR A 741 -2.51 1.82 -28.02
CA TYR A 741 -1.27 1.07 -28.27
C TYR A 741 -0.07 1.99 -28.52
N ASP A 742 -0.29 3.19 -29.06
CA ASP A 742 0.72 4.24 -29.20
C ASP A 742 0.36 5.46 -28.34
N ARG A 743 1.38 6.09 -27.76
CA ARG A 743 1.24 7.36 -27.02
C ARG A 743 0.81 8.51 -27.93
N HIS A 744 1.18 8.49 -29.21
CA HIS A 744 0.78 9.55 -30.15
C HIS A 744 -0.75 9.62 -30.35
N GLU A 745 -1.46 8.52 -30.16
CA GLU A 745 -2.92 8.44 -30.23
C GLU A 745 -3.62 9.16 -29.06
N LEU A 746 -2.90 9.47 -27.96
CA LEU A 746 -3.41 10.24 -26.82
C LEU A 746 -3.48 11.75 -27.08
N ASN A 747 -2.92 12.24 -28.20
CA ASN A 747 -3.07 13.63 -28.63
C ASN A 747 -4.37 13.82 -29.42
N TYR A 748 -5.40 14.32 -28.73
CA TYR A 748 -6.73 14.45 -29.30
C TYR A 748 -6.91 15.84 -29.93
N ASN A 749 -7.19 15.85 -31.23
CA ASN A 749 -7.55 17.04 -31.99
C ASN A 749 -9.05 17.37 -31.84
N GLN A 750 -9.46 18.56 -32.30
CA GLN A 750 -10.84 19.05 -32.22
C GLN A 750 -11.91 18.05 -32.74
N ILE A 751 -11.59 17.24 -33.75
CA ILE A 751 -12.51 16.22 -34.28
C ILE A 751 -12.72 15.06 -33.29
N SER A 752 -11.67 14.58 -32.62
CA SER A 752 -11.80 13.51 -31.63
C SER A 752 -12.39 14.03 -30.31
N LEU A 753 -12.11 15.27 -29.92
CA LEU A 753 -12.74 15.92 -28.76
C LEU A 753 -14.24 16.22 -29.02
N GLY A 754 -14.62 16.55 -30.26
CA GLY A 754 -16.01 16.78 -30.66
C GLY A 754 -16.88 15.54 -30.79
N ARG A 755 -16.30 14.32 -30.73
CA ARG A 755 -17.09 13.09 -30.64
C ARG A 755 -17.65 12.92 -29.23
N LEU A 756 -18.97 13.02 -29.11
CA LEU A 756 -19.69 12.55 -27.93
C LEU A 756 -19.42 11.04 -27.77
N PRO A 757 -19.04 10.57 -26.57
CA PRO A 757 -18.98 9.15 -26.30
C PRO A 757 -20.39 8.55 -26.28
N VAL A 758 -20.46 7.25 -26.57
CA VAL A 758 -21.62 6.43 -26.17
C VAL A 758 -21.57 6.33 -24.64
N SER A 759 -22.69 6.56 -23.94
CA SER A 759 -22.70 6.39 -22.48
C SER A 759 -22.53 4.90 -22.14
N ILE A 760 -21.98 4.60 -20.97
CA ILE A 760 -21.83 3.21 -20.51
C ILE A 760 -23.21 2.54 -20.35
N ILE A 761 -24.27 3.34 -20.14
CA ILE A 761 -25.66 2.91 -20.00
C ILE A 761 -26.26 2.48 -21.36
N ASP A 762 -25.80 3.04 -22.47
CA ASP A 762 -26.33 2.78 -23.82
C ASP A 762 -25.62 1.61 -24.54
N ASP A 763 -24.52 1.07 -24.00
CA ASP A 763 -23.79 -0.05 -24.61
C ASP A 763 -24.42 -1.41 -24.26
N TYR A 764 -25.23 -1.93 -25.18
CA TYR A 764 -25.91 -3.22 -25.05
C TYR A 764 -24.98 -4.45 -25.01
N THR A 765 -23.67 -4.29 -25.25
CA THR A 765 -22.69 -5.39 -25.18
C THR A 765 -22.13 -5.60 -23.77
N ILE A 766 -22.43 -4.69 -22.84
CA ILE A 766 -21.83 -4.61 -21.51
C ILE A 766 -22.93 -4.72 -20.44
N ARG A 767 -22.65 -5.41 -19.33
CA ARG A 767 -23.55 -5.42 -18.18
C ARG A 767 -23.21 -4.29 -17.23
N THR A 768 -24.12 -3.34 -17.07
CA THR A 768 -23.93 -2.19 -16.18
C THR A 768 -24.27 -2.53 -14.73
N ILE A 769 -23.43 -2.08 -13.80
CA ILE A 769 -23.65 -2.24 -12.36
C ILE A 769 -23.66 -0.87 -11.71
N SER A 770 -24.76 -0.54 -11.03
CA SER A 770 -24.89 0.71 -10.26
C SER A 770 -24.16 0.59 -8.92
N SER A 771 -23.41 1.63 -8.53
CA SER A 771 -22.71 1.72 -7.24
C SER A 771 -23.63 1.85 -5.99
N ASN A 772 -24.96 1.77 -6.19
CA ASN A 772 -25.98 1.86 -5.14
C ASN A 772 -26.89 0.62 -5.07
N SER A 773 -26.67 -0.43 -5.85
CA SER A 773 -27.45 -1.67 -5.70
C SER A 773 -26.86 -2.53 -4.57
N PRO A 774 -27.59 -2.81 -3.47
CA PRO A 774 -27.23 -3.91 -2.60
C PRO A 774 -27.23 -5.18 -3.47
N GLN A 775 -26.10 -5.88 -3.54
CA GLN A 775 -25.92 -6.99 -4.47
C GLN A 775 -27.06 -8.01 -4.32
N ILE A 776 -27.62 -8.36 -5.46
CA ILE A 776 -28.87 -9.10 -5.60
C ILE A 776 -28.75 -10.44 -4.88
N LYS A 777 -29.61 -10.66 -3.88
CA LYS A 777 -29.97 -12.02 -3.47
C LYS A 777 -30.63 -12.70 -4.68
N ASN A 778 -30.24 -13.94 -4.97
CA ASN A 778 -30.57 -14.79 -6.13
C ASN A 778 -29.44 -14.79 -7.19
N ALA A 779 -28.92 -15.94 -7.65
CA ALA A 779 -29.34 -17.33 -7.43
C ALA A 779 -28.14 -18.28 -7.37
#